data_AF-A0A9D2KZK3-F1
#
_entry.id   AF-A0A9D2KZK3-F1
#
_cell.length_a   1.000
_cell.length_b   1.000
_cell.length_c   1.000
_cell.angle_alpha   90.00
_cell.angle_beta   90.00
_cell.angle_gamma   90.00
#
_symmetry.space_group_name_H-M   'P 1'
#
loop_
_entity.id
_entity.type
_entity.pdbx_description
1 polymer ?
#
loop_
_entity_poly.entity_id
_entity_poly.type
_entity_poly.pdbx_seq_one_letter_code
_entity_poly.pdbx_strand_id
1 'polypeptide(L)'
;MYVDLSGLWQADIGDGKVYSMQLPGTLDENRIGHKDLGQNQWHPDAALGNAEEGFDENAPIATRFTRKYTFEGEARLTRRISFTPEKGKRVFLEAERARCLRLLVDGKEVPHFTEGTLSTPHVFEVTGLLTGDNEITLLSDNSYPGLPHDAIVYSSAATDETQTNWNGVLGYLRLRVEEPVFLSSLRIYPDREGNTLTVQAEVSSDRRWSGTLWVESDALKKEKFGEHEYAGYKEKISVQPGRTRFVLEKLPLADCIFRWDMEEGNLYELTAYLSSEEKSEVELISRTEAFGVRTFGDNGRGRLALNGRVIFLRSEANCCEFPETGHPPMTVEEWMDVLARYRSYGINCMRFHSHCPPEAAFIAADRMGMLMQPELSHWDPVHAFEAPESYAYYLTELKQVILALANHPSFVMLTFGNELAAGPAGHSRMDSMLALARKLDPTRLYADSSNAHYGDKGVDPESDFFASQKYYDHDLRGTHAGGGEDGALQGYINNRYPDAAQNYDESMAEIRKVYARPVFSFEVGQFEVLPDFQELEAFQGISDPANLRLVQERVKKAGISDEEWKKQVEATGEISRLAYREEIEAAMRTKELSGISLLGLQDFPGQGTALVGMMNSHLEPKPYPFAEPAKFQAFFRDQLPLALLPRYTWENTEELTVPVKIANYGKTALSGRVQCTLWADAKDSGTEETGELIAGAETEEGSFPPGALTEAGCVKLSLESVKKPSRLTLKVSVDGAVNYYPVWVYPPVSPENLVCPENVYETQRFDEKARSVLAAGGCVYLTPPSTKEALPKSIRAQFTTDFWSVGTFAQQAGGMGQLIDSAHPLFEDFPTDSHTDWQWWPMASQRAVILPKRIQAIITEMDSYAYLRPMAQLFECRCGGGRLLFSSMGLQDLQQYPEARALLSSIYRYLAGGEFAPEQELDVELIASLAAGEVQPPERTSSNSH
;
A
#
# COMPACT_ATOMS: atom_id res chain seq x y z
N MET A 1 27.39 0.00 -30.90
CA MET A 1 27.00 -1.41 -31.18
C MET A 1 26.89 -2.15 -29.85
N TYR A 2 25.93 -3.06 -29.71
CA TYR A 2 25.81 -3.93 -28.53
C TYR A 2 26.07 -5.40 -28.89
N VAL A 3 26.71 -6.14 -27.98
CA VAL A 3 26.91 -7.59 -28.06
C VAL A 3 26.35 -8.21 -26.80
N ASP A 4 25.34 -9.06 -26.97
CA ASP A 4 24.71 -9.76 -25.85
C ASP A 4 25.65 -10.79 -25.23
N LEU A 5 25.73 -10.78 -23.88
CA LEU A 5 26.50 -11.74 -23.10
C LEU A 5 25.58 -12.69 -22.29
N SER A 6 24.28 -12.69 -22.57
CA SER A 6 23.33 -13.65 -22.01
C SER A 6 23.67 -15.09 -22.40
N GLY A 7 23.34 -16.05 -21.54
CA GLY A 7 23.60 -17.48 -21.76
C GLY A 7 24.05 -18.20 -20.50
N LEU A 8 24.66 -19.36 -20.69
CA LEU A 8 25.19 -20.18 -19.60
C LEU A 8 26.56 -19.68 -19.14
N TRP A 9 26.68 -19.51 -17.83
CA TRP A 9 27.87 -19.16 -17.08
C TRP A 9 28.18 -20.26 -16.06
N GLN A 10 29.42 -20.32 -15.60
CA GLN A 10 29.83 -21.15 -14.48
C GLN A 10 29.70 -20.34 -13.18
N ALA A 11 29.03 -20.88 -12.18
CA ALA A 11 28.92 -20.26 -10.86
C ALA A 11 29.69 -21.08 -9.82
N ASP A 12 30.48 -20.42 -8.99
CA ASP A 12 31.20 -20.98 -7.85
C ASP A 12 30.92 -20.13 -6.61
N ILE A 13 30.34 -20.75 -5.60
CA ILE A 13 29.97 -20.14 -4.31
C ILE A 13 30.93 -20.53 -3.17
N GLY A 14 32.06 -21.16 -3.50
CA GLY A 14 33.08 -21.57 -2.52
C GLY A 14 32.80 -22.89 -1.80
N ASP A 15 31.80 -23.66 -2.24
CA ASP A 15 31.42 -24.95 -1.63
C ASP A 15 32.14 -26.17 -2.25
N GLY A 16 33.10 -25.92 -3.14
CA GLY A 16 33.87 -26.94 -3.84
C GLY A 16 33.18 -27.54 -5.08
N LYS A 17 32.04 -27.00 -5.49
CA LYS A 17 31.33 -27.37 -6.72
C LYS A 17 31.28 -26.19 -7.70
N VAL A 18 31.16 -26.51 -8.98
CA VAL A 18 30.91 -25.53 -10.04
C VAL A 18 29.56 -25.84 -10.65
N TYR A 19 28.70 -24.84 -10.69
CA TYR A 19 27.33 -24.91 -11.15
C TYR A 19 27.20 -24.29 -12.54
N SER A 20 26.23 -24.76 -13.32
CA SER A 20 25.80 -24.05 -14.54
C SER A 20 24.69 -23.09 -14.15
N MET A 21 24.81 -21.83 -14.55
CA MET A 21 23.87 -20.76 -14.23
C MET A 21 23.50 -19.99 -15.49
N GLN A 22 22.22 -19.73 -15.71
CA GLN A 22 21.76 -18.82 -16.75
C GLN A 22 21.89 -17.37 -16.25
N LEU A 23 22.60 -16.53 -17.01
CA LEU A 23 22.60 -15.08 -16.82
C LEU A 23 22.03 -14.39 -18.06
N PRO A 24 21.34 -13.24 -17.92
CA PRO A 24 20.87 -12.63 -16.67
C PRO A 24 19.95 -13.56 -15.86
N GLY A 25 20.02 -13.47 -14.52
CA GLY A 25 19.33 -14.33 -13.55
C GLY A 25 20.04 -14.38 -12.20
N THR A 26 19.42 -15.06 -11.23
CA THR A 26 19.90 -15.22 -9.84
C THR A 26 20.29 -16.65 -9.49
N LEU A 27 21.05 -16.83 -8.40
CA LEU A 27 21.38 -18.17 -7.90
C LEU A 27 20.11 -18.96 -7.51
N ASP A 28 19.13 -18.28 -6.93
CA ASP A 28 17.84 -18.82 -6.50
C ASP A 28 17.08 -19.47 -7.67
N GLU A 29 16.93 -18.74 -8.78
CA GLU A 29 16.28 -19.23 -10.01
C GLU A 29 17.02 -20.43 -10.62
N ASN A 30 18.34 -20.49 -10.43
CA ASN A 30 19.19 -21.58 -10.89
C ASN A 30 19.36 -22.71 -9.85
N ARG A 31 18.67 -22.64 -8.71
CA ARG A 31 18.68 -23.65 -7.63
C ARG A 31 20.06 -23.88 -7.03
N ILE A 32 20.85 -22.83 -6.89
CA ILE A 32 22.20 -22.85 -6.33
C ILE A 32 22.16 -22.21 -4.94
N GLY A 33 22.71 -22.89 -3.93
CA GLY A 33 22.73 -22.42 -2.55
C GLY A 33 22.30 -23.50 -1.57
N HIS A 34 21.90 -23.08 -0.38
CA HIS A 34 21.48 -23.91 0.74
C HIS A 34 19.99 -23.75 0.99
N LYS A 35 19.38 -24.65 1.75
CA LYS A 35 17.99 -24.48 2.18
C LYS A 35 17.91 -23.25 3.10
N ASP A 36 16.91 -22.40 2.90
CA ASP A 36 16.60 -21.31 3.83
C ASP A 36 16.07 -21.91 5.14
N LEU A 37 16.79 -21.68 6.22
CA LEU A 37 16.48 -22.17 7.57
C LEU A 37 16.28 -20.94 8.45
N GLY A 38 15.36 -21.01 9.40
CA GLY A 38 14.85 -19.83 10.12
C GLY A 38 15.84 -19.07 11.04
N GLN A 39 17.16 -19.24 10.91
CA GLN A 39 18.16 -18.67 11.83
C GLN A 39 18.18 -17.13 11.85
N ASN A 40 17.47 -16.44 10.96
CA ASN A 40 17.52 -14.98 10.80
C ASN A 40 16.11 -14.32 10.78
N GLN A 41 15.29 -14.52 11.82
CA GLN A 41 13.97 -13.86 11.98
C GLN A 41 14.05 -12.37 12.42
N TRP A 42 15.19 -11.70 12.23
CA TRP A 42 15.45 -10.40 12.83
C TRP A 42 15.01 -9.23 11.93
N HIS A 43 13.97 -8.52 12.37
CA HIS A 43 13.55 -7.21 11.84
C HIS A 43 14.00 -6.10 12.82
N PRO A 44 14.32 -4.87 12.39
CA PRO A 44 14.67 -3.76 13.30
C PRO A 44 13.59 -3.47 14.36
N ASP A 45 12.34 -3.84 14.10
CA ASP A 45 11.20 -3.73 15.03
C ASP A 45 10.99 -4.97 15.94
N ALA A 46 11.97 -5.89 16.01
CA ALA A 46 11.88 -7.13 16.80
C ALA A 46 11.64 -6.93 18.31
N ALA A 47 11.67 -5.71 18.82
CA ALA A 47 11.17 -5.36 20.15
C ALA A 47 9.67 -5.66 20.36
N LEU A 48 8.92 -6.04 19.31
CA LEU A 48 7.47 -6.27 19.34
C LEU A 48 7.01 -7.74 19.57
N GLY A 49 7.92 -8.69 19.82
CA GLY A 49 7.56 -9.92 20.54
C GLY A 49 7.48 -11.26 19.78
N ASN A 50 8.20 -11.44 18.66
CA ASN A 50 8.10 -12.67 17.84
C ASN A 50 9.04 -13.83 18.15
N ALA A 51 9.79 -13.83 19.26
CA ALA A 51 10.72 -14.93 19.57
C ALA A 51 10.33 -15.68 20.86
N GLU A 52 9.83 -16.91 20.73
CA GLU A 52 9.96 -17.91 21.81
C GLU A 52 11.42 -18.43 21.82
N GLU A 53 11.98 -18.67 23.01
CA GLU A 53 13.38 -19.04 23.25
C GLU A 53 13.81 -20.43 22.68
N GLY A 54 12.96 -21.10 21.89
CA GLY A 54 13.22 -22.42 21.31
C GLY A 54 13.26 -22.39 19.78
N PHE A 55 14.46 -22.51 19.21
CA PHE A 55 14.65 -22.55 17.76
C PHE A 55 14.77 -24.00 17.26
N ASP A 56 13.79 -24.47 16.48
CA ASP A 56 13.95 -25.69 15.66
C ASP A 56 14.54 -25.29 14.31
N GLU A 57 15.81 -25.64 14.11
CA GLU A 57 16.56 -25.38 12.88
C GLU A 57 15.95 -25.97 11.60
N ASN A 58 15.03 -26.93 11.74
CA ASN A 58 14.36 -27.58 10.62
C ASN A 58 12.92 -27.10 10.40
N ALA A 59 12.38 -26.25 11.29
CA ALA A 59 11.02 -25.76 11.19
C ALA A 59 10.86 -24.75 10.02
N PRO A 60 9.70 -24.75 9.33
CA PRO A 60 9.38 -23.74 8.33
C PRO A 60 9.30 -22.34 8.95
N ILE A 61 9.67 -21.31 8.17
CA ILE A 61 9.61 -19.91 8.61
C ILE A 61 8.14 -19.48 8.61
N ALA A 62 7.63 -19.11 9.78
CA ALA A 62 6.23 -18.73 9.95
C ALA A 62 5.95 -17.25 9.66
N THR A 63 6.98 -16.42 9.60
CA THR A 63 6.86 -14.95 9.50
C THR A 63 6.91 -14.40 8.08
N ARG A 64 7.33 -15.22 7.10
CA ARG A 64 7.45 -14.87 5.68
C ARG A 64 7.44 -16.09 4.75
N PHE A 65 7.38 -15.87 3.44
CA PHE A 65 7.69 -16.91 2.47
C PHE A 65 9.14 -17.38 2.63
N THR A 66 9.36 -18.69 2.51
CA THR A 66 10.68 -19.31 2.68
C THR A 66 11.37 -19.42 1.32
N ARG A 67 12.63 -19.03 1.19
CA ARG A 67 13.38 -19.23 -0.07
C ARG A 67 13.73 -20.71 -0.24
N LYS A 68 13.55 -21.28 -1.43
CA LYS A 68 13.94 -22.68 -1.69
C LYS A 68 15.46 -22.89 -1.63
N TYR A 69 16.21 -21.89 -2.10
CA TYR A 69 17.66 -21.85 -2.09
C TYR A 69 18.11 -20.45 -1.66
N THR A 70 19.09 -20.36 -0.76
CA THR A 70 19.68 -19.09 -0.30
C THR A 70 21.20 -19.22 -0.21
N PHE A 71 21.90 -18.12 -0.45
CA PHE A 71 23.34 -17.99 -0.30
C PHE A 71 23.67 -16.54 0.06
N GLU A 72 24.62 -16.37 0.97
CA GLU A 72 25.16 -15.06 1.34
C GLU A 72 26.69 -15.09 1.23
N GLY A 73 27.25 -14.07 0.57
CA GLY A 73 28.68 -13.92 0.31
C GLY A 73 28.99 -13.67 -1.16
N GLU A 74 30.26 -13.81 -1.53
CA GLU A 74 30.72 -13.60 -2.90
C GLU A 74 30.51 -14.86 -3.77
N ALA A 75 29.73 -14.72 -4.84
CA ALA A 75 29.58 -15.70 -5.90
C ALA A 75 30.44 -15.32 -7.12
N ARG A 76 31.26 -16.27 -7.60
CA ARG A 76 32.09 -16.12 -8.79
C ARG A 76 31.37 -16.65 -10.02
N LEU A 77 31.06 -15.78 -10.98
CA LEU A 77 30.35 -16.09 -12.21
C LEU A 77 31.29 -15.94 -13.41
N THR A 78 31.64 -17.04 -14.07
CA THR A 78 32.70 -17.09 -15.10
C THR A 78 32.18 -17.57 -16.45
N ARG A 79 32.58 -16.90 -17.53
CA ARG A 79 32.33 -17.34 -18.91
C ARG A 79 33.47 -16.93 -19.82
N ARG A 80 33.87 -17.84 -20.72
CA ARG A 80 34.74 -17.51 -21.85
C ARG A 80 33.94 -16.96 -23.00
N ILE A 81 34.38 -15.82 -23.52
CA ILE A 81 33.75 -15.16 -24.68
C ILE A 81 34.74 -15.12 -25.84
N SER A 82 34.20 -15.27 -27.06
CA SER A 82 34.97 -15.07 -28.28
C SER A 82 34.52 -13.78 -28.95
N PHE A 83 35.20 -12.69 -28.61
CA PHE A 83 34.92 -11.37 -29.16
C PHE A 83 36.22 -10.59 -29.36
N THR A 84 36.47 -10.16 -30.59
CA THR A 84 37.59 -9.29 -30.94
C THR A 84 37.05 -7.92 -31.33
N PRO A 85 37.30 -6.87 -30.53
CA PRO A 85 36.82 -5.54 -30.86
C PRO A 85 37.56 -4.96 -32.07
N GLU A 86 36.86 -4.12 -32.83
CA GLU A 86 37.46 -3.37 -33.93
C GLU A 86 38.59 -2.46 -33.42
N LYS A 87 39.68 -2.38 -34.20
CA LYS A 87 40.85 -1.60 -33.82
C LYS A 87 40.49 -0.12 -33.70
N GLY A 88 40.80 0.46 -32.55
CA GLY A 88 40.59 1.89 -32.28
C GLY A 88 39.20 2.23 -31.77
N LYS A 89 38.33 1.26 -31.49
CA LYS A 89 37.08 1.48 -30.75
C LYS A 89 37.30 1.34 -29.24
N ARG A 90 36.41 1.93 -28.45
CA ARG A 90 36.33 1.73 -27.00
C ARG A 90 35.25 0.69 -26.68
N VAL A 91 35.48 -0.14 -25.68
CA VAL A 91 34.59 -1.26 -25.33
C VAL A 91 34.26 -1.21 -23.86
N PHE A 92 32.98 -1.34 -23.54
CA PHE A 92 32.45 -1.31 -22.19
C PHE A 92 31.68 -2.61 -21.91
N LEU A 93 31.85 -3.20 -20.74
CA LEU A 93 30.98 -4.24 -20.22
C LEU A 93 29.94 -3.58 -19.31
N GLU A 94 28.66 -3.90 -19.54
CA GLU A 94 27.55 -3.33 -18.79
C GLU A 94 26.70 -4.44 -18.17
N ALA A 95 26.39 -4.29 -16.88
CA ALA A 95 25.45 -5.10 -16.14
C ALA A 95 24.38 -4.17 -15.56
N GLU A 96 23.10 -4.40 -15.91
CA GLU A 96 22.02 -3.47 -15.55
C GLU A 96 21.76 -3.42 -14.04
N ARG A 97 21.68 -4.58 -13.38
CA ARG A 97 21.49 -4.66 -11.93
C ARG A 97 22.28 -5.78 -11.30
N ALA A 98 22.89 -5.46 -10.17
CA ALA A 98 23.58 -6.40 -9.28
C ALA A 98 23.56 -5.85 -7.85
N ARG A 99 23.94 -6.67 -6.87
CA ARG A 99 24.32 -6.20 -5.52
C ARG A 99 25.70 -5.53 -5.60
N CYS A 100 26.69 -5.94 -4.79
CA CYS A 100 28.06 -5.53 -5.06
C CYS A 100 28.61 -6.32 -6.25
N LEU A 101 29.20 -5.64 -7.24
CA LEU A 101 29.72 -6.27 -8.45
C LEU A 101 31.14 -5.81 -8.78
N ARG A 102 32.05 -6.77 -8.95
CA ARG A 102 33.41 -6.54 -9.47
C ARG A 102 33.65 -7.36 -10.74
N LEU A 103 34.50 -6.85 -11.63
CA LEU A 103 34.83 -7.49 -12.91
C LEU A 103 36.31 -7.86 -12.97
N LEU A 104 36.60 -9.09 -13.39
CA LEU A 104 37.92 -9.52 -13.82
C LEU A 104 37.89 -9.98 -15.28
N VAL A 105 38.91 -9.62 -16.05
CA VAL A 105 39.17 -10.10 -17.40
C VAL A 105 40.51 -10.83 -17.40
N ASP A 106 40.50 -12.12 -17.74
CA ASP A 106 41.68 -13.01 -17.67
C ASP A 106 42.41 -12.92 -16.31
N GLY A 107 41.63 -12.88 -15.23
CA GLY A 107 42.14 -12.78 -13.85
C GLY A 107 42.60 -11.38 -13.41
N LYS A 108 42.53 -10.37 -14.28
CA LYS A 108 42.86 -8.98 -13.94
C LYS A 108 41.61 -8.18 -13.60
N GLU A 109 41.57 -7.60 -12.41
CA GLU A 109 40.47 -6.73 -11.97
C GLU A 109 40.39 -5.44 -12.80
N VAL A 110 39.16 -5.07 -13.17
CA VAL A 110 38.84 -3.89 -13.98
C VAL A 110 38.05 -2.92 -13.11
N PRO A 111 38.53 -1.68 -12.92
CA PRO A 111 37.79 -0.69 -12.15
C PRO A 111 36.53 -0.22 -12.90
N HIS A 112 35.53 0.24 -12.17
CA HIS A 112 34.35 0.87 -12.76
C HIS A 112 34.75 2.11 -13.58
N PHE A 113 34.18 2.23 -14.77
CA PHE A 113 34.17 3.45 -15.56
C PHE A 113 33.09 4.41 -15.06
N THR A 114 31.90 3.86 -14.79
CA THR A 114 30.83 4.51 -14.04
C THR A 114 30.47 3.60 -12.88
N GLU A 115 30.61 4.11 -11.67
CA GLU A 115 30.23 3.41 -10.44
C GLU A 115 28.72 3.17 -10.44
N GLY A 116 28.32 1.91 -10.26
CA GLY A 116 26.93 1.49 -10.13
C GLY A 116 26.54 1.29 -8.67
N THR A 117 25.25 1.20 -8.40
CA THR A 117 24.68 0.90 -7.08
C THR A 117 23.70 -0.27 -7.20
N LEU A 118 23.07 -0.68 -6.08
CA LEU A 118 22.00 -1.68 -6.12
C LEU A 118 20.86 -1.31 -7.11
N SER A 119 20.69 -0.01 -7.32
CA SER A 119 19.62 0.58 -8.11
C SER A 119 20.05 0.99 -9.52
N THR A 120 21.34 0.93 -9.87
CA THR A 120 21.85 1.50 -11.13
C THR A 120 22.92 0.65 -11.82
N PRO A 121 23.04 0.73 -13.16
CA PRO A 121 23.97 -0.12 -13.91
C PRO A 121 25.44 0.03 -13.54
N HIS A 122 26.16 -1.11 -13.53
CA HIS A 122 27.61 -1.13 -13.46
C HIS A 122 28.22 -1.07 -14.86
N VAL A 123 29.18 -0.18 -15.07
CA VAL A 123 29.87 -0.01 -16.36
C VAL A 123 31.37 -0.09 -16.17
N PHE A 124 32.02 -1.01 -16.89
CA PHE A 124 33.46 -1.22 -16.87
C PHE A 124 34.06 -0.97 -18.25
N GLU A 125 35.17 -0.24 -18.35
CA GLU A 125 35.87 -0.10 -19.62
C GLU A 125 36.88 -1.23 -19.80
N VAL A 126 36.67 -2.07 -20.82
CA VAL A 126 37.50 -3.24 -21.15
C VAL A 126 38.33 -3.04 -22.43
N THR A 127 38.44 -1.79 -22.88
CA THR A 127 39.22 -1.39 -24.05
C THR A 127 40.66 -1.91 -23.95
N GLY A 128 41.08 -2.68 -24.96
CA GLY A 128 42.43 -3.27 -25.03
C GLY A 128 42.68 -4.48 -24.13
N LEU A 129 41.68 -4.95 -23.36
CA LEU A 129 41.77 -6.18 -22.58
C LEU A 129 41.27 -7.41 -23.34
N LEU A 130 40.34 -7.23 -24.29
CA LEU A 130 39.76 -8.33 -25.07
C LEU A 130 40.60 -8.66 -26.31
N THR A 131 41.00 -9.92 -26.45
CA THR A 131 41.88 -10.45 -27.50
C THR A 131 41.20 -11.47 -28.43
N GLY A 132 39.96 -11.89 -28.13
CA GLY A 132 39.19 -12.84 -28.96
C GLY A 132 38.94 -14.21 -28.33
N ASP A 133 39.58 -14.51 -27.21
CA ASP A 133 39.30 -15.64 -26.32
C ASP A 133 39.67 -15.18 -24.91
N ASN A 134 38.68 -14.63 -24.20
CA ASN A 134 38.90 -14.03 -22.89
C ASN A 134 37.93 -14.63 -21.88
N GLU A 135 38.44 -14.88 -20.68
CA GLU A 135 37.64 -15.25 -19.53
C GLU A 135 37.12 -13.99 -18.84
N ILE A 136 35.80 -13.87 -18.80
CA ILE A 136 35.09 -12.84 -18.03
C ILE A 136 34.67 -13.47 -16.71
N THR A 137 35.04 -12.85 -15.60
CA THR A 137 34.60 -13.23 -14.26
C THR A 137 33.92 -12.05 -13.59
N LEU A 138 32.67 -12.26 -13.19
CA LEU A 138 31.91 -11.33 -12.36
C LEU A 138 31.91 -11.86 -10.92
N LEU A 139 32.30 -11.02 -9.96
CA LEU A 139 32.21 -11.31 -8.54
C LEU A 139 31.00 -10.58 -7.98
N SER A 140 29.92 -11.32 -7.75
CA SER A 140 28.64 -10.81 -7.24
C SER A 140 28.57 -11.08 -5.74
N ASP A 141 28.53 -10.05 -4.92
CA ASP A 141 28.55 -10.16 -3.46
C ASP A 141 27.32 -9.46 -2.85
N ASN A 142 26.52 -10.21 -2.11
CA ASN A 142 25.30 -9.77 -1.45
C ASN A 142 25.47 -9.58 0.07
N SER A 143 26.71 -9.69 0.59
CA SER A 143 27.06 -9.37 1.99
C SER A 143 27.41 -7.89 2.20
N TYR A 144 27.36 -7.09 1.12
CA TYR A 144 27.53 -5.63 1.14
C TYR A 144 28.85 -5.14 1.78
N PRO A 145 30.03 -5.67 1.37
CA PRO A 145 31.30 -5.29 1.98
C PRO A 145 31.57 -3.79 1.88
N GLY A 146 31.69 -3.13 3.04
CA GLY A 146 31.97 -1.69 3.14
C GLY A 146 30.76 -0.77 2.91
N LEU A 147 29.55 -1.33 2.86
CA LEU A 147 28.28 -0.62 2.72
C LEU A 147 27.42 -0.80 4.00
N PRO A 148 26.36 0.01 4.21
CA PRO A 148 25.50 -0.13 5.38
C PRO A 148 24.58 -1.36 5.27
N HIS A 149 25.14 -2.55 5.53
CA HIS A 149 24.47 -3.85 5.40
C HIS A 149 23.04 -3.85 5.95
N ASP A 150 22.87 -3.59 7.25
CA ASP A 150 21.58 -3.72 7.96
C ASP A 150 20.50 -2.83 7.34
N ALA A 151 20.83 -1.56 7.09
CA ALA A 151 19.92 -0.60 6.48
C ALA A 151 19.46 -1.02 5.06
N ILE A 152 20.30 -1.78 4.34
CA ILE A 152 20.00 -2.33 3.02
C ILE A 152 19.15 -3.60 3.14
N VAL A 153 19.55 -4.58 3.96
CA VAL A 153 18.84 -5.87 4.06
C VAL A 153 17.50 -5.76 4.78
N TYR A 154 17.26 -4.71 5.56
CA TYR A 154 15.92 -4.45 6.09
C TYR A 154 14.99 -3.83 5.04
N SER A 155 15.54 -3.05 4.10
CA SER A 155 14.74 -2.43 3.05
C SER A 155 14.16 -3.46 2.07
N SER A 156 13.08 -3.09 1.39
CA SER A 156 12.51 -3.89 0.30
C SER A 156 13.45 -4.06 -0.90
N ALA A 157 14.60 -3.37 -0.93
CA ALA A 157 15.62 -3.58 -1.94
C ALA A 157 16.30 -4.96 -1.81
N ALA A 158 16.36 -5.53 -0.60
CA ALA A 158 17.12 -6.76 -0.32
C ALA A 158 16.59 -7.65 0.80
N THR A 159 15.50 -7.28 1.49
CA THR A 159 14.92 -8.12 2.55
C THR A 159 14.41 -9.46 2.02
N ASP A 160 14.68 -10.54 2.75
CA ASP A 160 14.13 -11.86 2.46
C ASP A 160 12.62 -11.94 2.64
N GLU A 161 12.00 -10.90 3.24
CA GLU A 161 10.56 -10.78 3.31
C GLU A 161 9.91 -10.53 1.95
N THR A 162 10.59 -9.88 0.99
CA THR A 162 10.02 -9.56 -0.34
C THR A 162 11.00 -9.81 -1.49
N GLN A 163 11.88 -8.85 -1.81
CA GLN A 163 12.79 -8.90 -2.95
C GLN A 163 13.91 -9.92 -2.77
N THR A 164 14.15 -10.45 -1.58
CA THR A 164 15.27 -11.37 -1.28
C THR A 164 16.67 -10.77 -1.49
N ASN A 165 17.63 -11.31 -0.74
CA ASN A 165 19.04 -10.94 -0.90
C ASN A 165 19.75 -11.90 -1.87
N TRP A 166 19.59 -11.70 -3.18
CA TRP A 166 20.13 -12.59 -4.22
C TRP A 166 21.56 -12.24 -4.68
N ASN A 167 22.29 -13.22 -5.23
CA ASN A 167 23.48 -13.01 -6.08
C ASN A 167 23.14 -13.27 -7.55
N GLY A 168 23.78 -12.53 -8.45
CA GLY A 168 23.55 -12.64 -9.89
C GLY A 168 23.70 -11.31 -10.62
N VAL A 169 23.17 -11.29 -11.85
CA VAL A 169 23.01 -10.08 -12.66
C VAL A 169 21.64 -10.12 -13.29
N LEU A 170 20.85 -9.05 -13.11
CA LEU A 170 19.52 -8.91 -13.69
C LEU A 170 19.54 -7.89 -14.83
N GLY A 171 18.52 -7.96 -15.69
CA GLY A 171 18.36 -7.03 -16.82
C GLY A 171 19.35 -7.33 -17.93
N TYR A 172 19.88 -6.34 -18.63
CA TYR A 172 20.89 -6.60 -19.66
C TYR A 172 22.28 -6.95 -19.07
N LEU A 173 22.97 -7.89 -19.73
CA LEU A 173 24.40 -8.14 -19.56
C LEU A 173 25.04 -8.15 -20.95
N ARG A 174 25.85 -7.14 -21.27
CA ARG A 174 26.29 -6.89 -22.65
C ARG A 174 27.64 -6.18 -22.75
N LEU A 175 28.24 -6.24 -23.94
CA LEU A 175 29.30 -5.31 -24.35
C LEU A 175 28.70 -4.16 -25.17
N ARG A 176 29.15 -2.93 -24.91
CA ARG A 176 28.87 -1.74 -25.72
C ARG A 176 30.17 -1.27 -26.37
N VAL A 177 30.16 -1.12 -27.70
CA VAL A 177 31.28 -0.63 -28.50
C VAL A 177 30.99 0.79 -28.96
N GLU A 178 31.93 1.69 -28.71
CA GLU A 178 31.86 3.13 -29.00
C GLU A 178 33.04 3.61 -29.83
N GLU A 179 32.84 4.76 -30.48
CA GLU A 179 33.95 5.55 -31.02
C GLU A 179 34.88 6.06 -29.89
N PRO A 180 36.13 6.40 -30.22
CA PRO A 180 37.04 7.07 -29.27
C PRO A 180 36.48 8.32 -28.60
N VAL A 181 35.63 9.04 -29.34
CA VAL A 181 34.90 10.22 -28.89
C VAL A 181 33.42 9.90 -29.03
N PHE A 182 32.65 9.94 -27.96
CA PHE A 182 31.23 9.58 -27.99
C PHE A 182 30.42 10.33 -26.93
N LEU A 183 29.09 10.30 -27.07
CA LEU A 183 28.15 10.88 -26.11
C LEU A 183 27.89 9.88 -24.97
N SER A 184 28.53 10.07 -23.83
CA SER A 184 28.42 9.16 -22.68
C SER A 184 27.11 9.32 -21.90
N SER A 185 26.47 10.49 -21.97
CA SER A 185 25.09 10.69 -21.49
C SER A 185 24.44 11.89 -22.16
N LEU A 186 23.11 11.86 -22.23
CA LEU A 186 22.28 12.96 -22.71
C LEU A 186 21.09 13.09 -21.76
N ARG A 187 20.92 14.25 -21.13
CA ARG A 187 19.84 14.50 -20.16
C ARG A 187 19.03 15.73 -20.57
N ILE A 188 17.72 15.61 -20.61
CA ILE A 188 16.80 16.63 -21.09
C ILE A 188 15.88 17.06 -19.94
N TYR A 189 15.92 18.35 -19.59
CA TYR A 189 15.14 18.90 -18.49
C TYR A 189 14.21 20.00 -19.00
N PRO A 190 12.89 19.82 -18.94
CA PRO A 190 11.94 20.92 -19.04
C PRO A 190 12.18 21.94 -17.93
N ASP A 191 12.08 23.23 -18.25
CA ASP A 191 12.12 24.27 -17.21
C ASP A 191 10.84 24.27 -16.34
N ARG A 192 10.86 25.04 -15.25
CA ARG A 192 9.74 25.10 -14.29
C ARG A 192 8.44 25.65 -14.88
N GLU A 193 8.52 26.41 -15.95
CA GLU A 193 7.35 26.94 -16.68
C GLU A 193 6.88 25.96 -17.79
N GLY A 194 7.71 24.98 -18.13
CA GLY A 194 7.53 24.02 -19.22
C GLY A 194 7.59 24.65 -20.61
N ASN A 195 8.35 25.73 -20.79
CA ASN A 195 8.42 26.51 -22.04
C ASN A 195 9.78 26.38 -22.75
N THR A 196 10.82 25.99 -22.02
CA THR A 196 12.15 25.75 -22.58
C THR A 196 12.73 24.43 -22.09
N LEU A 197 13.73 23.93 -22.80
CA LEU A 197 14.53 22.77 -22.40
C LEU A 197 15.95 23.20 -22.01
N THR A 198 16.49 22.53 -21.00
CA THR A 198 17.93 22.49 -20.74
C THR A 198 18.45 21.11 -21.11
N VAL A 199 19.40 21.05 -22.04
CA VAL A 199 20.00 19.79 -22.48
C VAL A 199 21.43 19.69 -21.97
N GLN A 200 21.73 18.58 -21.29
CA GLN A 200 23.06 18.29 -20.78
C GLN A 200 23.65 17.11 -21.55
N ALA A 201 24.66 17.39 -22.36
CA ALA A 201 25.38 16.37 -23.12
C ALA A 201 26.74 16.13 -22.47
N GLU A 202 27.03 14.90 -22.08
CA GLU A 202 28.37 14.51 -21.65
C GLU A 202 29.09 13.80 -22.80
N VAL A 203 30.27 14.31 -23.13
CA VAL A 203 31.15 13.75 -24.16
C VAL A 203 32.32 13.08 -23.48
N SER A 204 32.55 11.81 -23.79
CA SER A 204 33.74 11.09 -23.39
C SER A 204 34.71 10.99 -24.56
N SER A 205 35.98 11.31 -24.31
CA SER A 205 37.04 11.27 -25.32
C SER A 205 38.30 10.62 -24.77
N ASP A 206 38.96 9.77 -25.56
CA ASP A 206 40.30 9.23 -25.23
C ASP A 206 41.45 10.19 -25.61
N ARG A 207 41.14 11.24 -26.37
CA ARG A 207 42.09 12.20 -26.92
C ARG A 207 41.59 13.63 -26.81
N ARG A 208 42.42 14.59 -27.22
CA ARG A 208 41.92 15.94 -27.50
C ARG A 208 41.08 15.90 -28.76
N TRP A 209 39.91 16.52 -28.71
CA TRP A 209 39.00 16.58 -29.87
C TRP A 209 38.28 17.92 -29.91
N SER A 210 38.04 18.42 -31.12
CA SER A 210 37.25 19.60 -31.39
C SER A 210 36.26 19.31 -32.51
N GLY A 211 35.07 19.87 -32.40
CA GLY A 211 34.00 19.65 -33.36
C GLY A 211 32.75 20.44 -33.01
N THR A 212 31.62 20.02 -33.57
CA THR A 212 30.31 20.61 -33.30
C THR A 212 29.43 19.60 -32.58
N LEU A 213 28.79 20.04 -31.49
CA LEU A 213 27.67 19.37 -30.85
C LEU A 213 26.37 19.95 -31.44
N TRP A 214 25.50 19.07 -31.90
CA TRP A 214 24.19 19.44 -32.46
C TRP A 214 23.10 18.63 -31.77
N VAL A 215 22.02 19.25 -31.32
CA VAL A 215 20.82 18.57 -30.82
C VAL A 215 19.60 18.86 -31.70
N GLU A 216 18.73 17.86 -31.87
CA GLU A 216 17.51 17.94 -32.68
C GLU A 216 16.34 17.21 -32.02
N SER A 217 15.13 17.80 -32.07
CA SER A 217 13.89 17.19 -31.59
C SER A 217 12.67 17.92 -32.17
N ASP A 218 11.59 17.20 -32.46
CA ASP A 218 10.31 17.82 -32.88
C ASP A 218 9.66 18.69 -31.79
N ALA A 219 10.06 18.52 -30.52
CA ALA A 219 9.62 19.39 -29.43
C ALA A 219 10.26 20.79 -29.47
N LEU A 220 11.39 20.94 -30.17
CA LEU A 220 12.14 22.20 -30.22
C LEU A 220 11.62 23.13 -31.32
N LYS A 221 11.76 24.43 -31.09
CA LYS A 221 11.46 25.43 -32.11
C LYS A 221 12.45 25.30 -33.28
N LYS A 222 11.94 25.51 -34.49
CA LYS A 222 12.80 25.58 -35.68
C LYS A 222 13.64 26.85 -35.67
N GLU A 223 14.94 26.69 -35.87
CA GLU A 223 15.89 27.78 -36.08
C GLU A 223 16.47 27.74 -37.49
N LYS A 224 16.75 28.92 -38.05
CA LYS A 224 17.46 29.06 -39.32
C LYS A 224 18.96 28.98 -39.09
N PHE A 225 19.63 28.13 -39.85
CA PHE A 225 21.08 28.08 -39.89
C PHE A 225 21.56 27.94 -41.34
N GLY A 226 22.08 29.03 -41.89
CA GLY A 226 22.31 29.15 -43.34
C GLY A 226 20.99 29.22 -44.11
N GLU A 227 20.84 28.39 -45.15
CA GLU A 227 19.62 28.32 -45.98
C GLU A 227 18.57 27.31 -45.48
N HIS A 228 18.89 26.53 -44.45
CA HIS A 228 18.03 25.45 -43.93
C HIS A 228 17.44 25.80 -42.55
N GLU A 229 16.21 25.35 -42.31
CA GLU A 229 15.56 25.37 -40.99
C GLU A 229 15.56 23.97 -40.40
N TYR A 230 15.92 23.85 -39.13
CA TYR A 230 15.82 22.60 -38.37
C TYR A 230 15.40 22.86 -36.93
N ALA A 231 14.75 21.88 -36.30
CA ALA A 231 14.28 21.95 -34.92
C ALA A 231 15.39 21.57 -33.95
N GLY A 232 16.38 22.46 -33.77
CA GLY A 232 17.60 22.11 -33.04
C GLY A 232 18.58 23.24 -32.82
N TYR A 233 19.64 22.94 -32.07
CA TYR A 233 20.68 23.90 -31.66
C TYR A 233 22.08 23.34 -31.93
N LYS A 234 23.04 24.20 -32.31
CA LYS A 234 24.42 23.81 -32.61
C LYS A 234 25.44 24.66 -31.85
N GLU A 235 26.46 24.01 -31.30
CA GLU A 235 27.56 24.67 -30.60
C GLU A 235 28.92 24.04 -30.96
N LYS A 236 29.93 24.89 -31.13
CA LYS A 236 31.31 24.41 -31.28
C LYS A 236 31.88 24.07 -29.92
N ILE A 237 32.44 22.87 -29.79
CA ILE A 237 32.97 22.35 -28.54
C ILE A 237 34.39 21.85 -28.71
N SER A 238 35.13 21.83 -27.61
CA SER A 238 36.44 21.21 -27.51
C SER A 238 36.54 20.43 -26.20
N VAL A 239 37.07 19.21 -26.27
CA VAL A 239 37.16 18.29 -25.14
C VAL A 239 38.60 17.82 -24.94
N GLN A 240 39.00 17.68 -23.68
CA GLN A 240 40.23 17.00 -23.29
C GLN A 240 39.95 15.49 -23.11
N PRO A 241 40.99 14.65 -23.07
CA PRO A 241 40.81 13.26 -22.66
C PRO A 241 40.07 13.16 -21.32
N GLY A 242 39.06 12.30 -21.23
CA GLY A 242 38.16 12.17 -20.09
C GLY A 242 36.69 12.44 -20.45
N ARG A 243 35.89 12.80 -19.44
CA ARG A 243 34.48 13.20 -19.60
C ARG A 243 34.34 14.71 -19.45
N THR A 244 33.61 15.34 -20.36
CA THR A 244 33.28 16.78 -20.30
C THR A 244 31.78 16.96 -20.50
N ARG A 245 31.14 17.73 -19.62
CA ARG A 245 29.71 18.06 -19.70
C ARG A 245 29.49 19.42 -20.34
N PHE A 246 28.60 19.47 -21.32
CA PHE A 246 28.09 20.67 -21.96
C PHE A 246 26.64 20.90 -21.55
N VAL A 247 26.26 22.14 -21.32
CA VAL A 247 24.89 22.53 -20.91
C VAL A 247 24.36 23.55 -21.91
N LEU A 248 23.33 23.15 -22.65
CA LEU A 248 22.59 23.98 -23.58
C LEU A 248 21.33 24.48 -22.86
N GLU A 249 21.33 25.74 -22.43
CA GLU A 249 20.25 26.31 -21.62
C GLU A 249 19.19 27.02 -22.46
N LYS A 250 17.95 26.99 -21.98
CA LYS A 250 16.82 27.79 -22.52
C LYS A 250 16.54 27.54 -24.00
N LEU A 251 16.66 26.29 -24.45
CA LEU A 251 16.26 25.91 -25.81
C LEU A 251 14.74 26.06 -25.95
N PRO A 252 14.23 26.93 -26.86
CA PRO A 252 12.80 27.20 -26.96
C PRO A 252 12.05 25.99 -27.50
N LEU A 253 10.90 25.69 -26.90
CA LEU A 253 9.97 24.67 -27.39
C LEU A 253 9.18 25.19 -28.61
N ALA A 254 8.67 24.26 -29.42
CA ALA A 254 7.75 24.56 -30.52
C ALA A 254 6.40 25.08 -29.98
N ASP A 255 5.69 25.89 -30.79
CA ASP A 255 4.47 26.58 -30.34
C ASP A 255 3.28 25.63 -30.02
N CYS A 256 3.31 24.38 -30.51
CA CYS A 256 2.21 23.41 -30.36
C CYS A 256 2.73 22.04 -29.93
N ILE A 257 3.25 21.94 -28.71
CA ILE A 257 3.64 20.66 -28.11
C ILE A 257 2.50 20.05 -27.29
N PHE A 258 2.34 18.73 -27.38
CA PHE A 258 1.59 17.93 -26.41
C PHE A 258 2.47 17.71 -25.17
N ARG A 259 1.97 18.07 -23.99
CA ARG A 259 2.68 17.87 -22.72
C ARG A 259 2.46 16.45 -22.22
N TRP A 260 3.44 15.91 -21.52
CA TRP A 260 3.27 14.68 -20.76
C TRP A 260 2.30 14.95 -19.61
N ASP A 261 1.26 14.12 -19.49
CA ASP A 261 0.22 14.19 -18.47
C ASP A 261 -0.22 12.75 -18.15
N MET A 262 -0.94 12.58 -17.04
CA MET A 262 -1.47 11.28 -16.63
C MET A 262 -2.38 10.71 -17.73
N GLU A 263 -2.32 9.39 -17.91
CA GLU A 263 -3.08 8.59 -18.89
C GLU A 263 -2.73 8.78 -20.38
N GLU A 264 -2.07 9.88 -20.74
CA GLU A 264 -1.74 10.21 -22.13
C GLU A 264 -0.32 9.81 -22.51
N GLY A 265 0.64 9.97 -21.59
CA GLY A 265 2.01 9.52 -21.80
C GLY A 265 2.71 10.13 -23.01
N ASN A 266 2.42 11.40 -23.36
CA ASN A 266 3.00 12.06 -24.54
C ASN A 266 4.53 12.20 -24.40
N LEU A 267 5.27 11.59 -25.32
CA LEU A 267 6.75 11.57 -25.34
C LEU A 267 7.32 12.12 -26.65
N TYR A 268 8.54 12.63 -26.58
CA TYR A 268 9.36 13.06 -27.70
C TYR A 268 10.72 12.37 -27.64
N GLU A 269 11.46 12.43 -28.74
CA GLU A 269 12.86 12.02 -28.80
C GLU A 269 13.74 13.25 -29.03
N LEU A 270 14.90 13.28 -28.38
CA LEU A 270 15.96 14.24 -28.67
C LEU A 270 17.22 13.49 -29.07
N THR A 271 17.75 13.80 -30.26
CA THR A 271 18.99 13.23 -30.75
C THR A 271 20.10 14.26 -30.68
N ALA A 272 21.20 13.92 -30.02
CA ALA A 272 22.45 14.67 -30.02
C ALA A 272 23.45 14.04 -30.99
N TYR A 273 24.20 14.88 -31.71
CA TYR A 273 25.18 14.51 -32.72
C TYR A 273 26.53 15.18 -32.45
N LEU A 274 27.62 14.46 -32.68
CA LEU A 274 28.97 14.99 -32.73
C LEU A 274 29.50 14.89 -34.17
N SER A 275 30.00 16.01 -34.69
CA SER A 275 30.66 16.07 -36.00
C SER A 275 32.06 16.68 -35.88
N SER A 276 33.07 16.01 -36.43
CA SER A 276 34.46 16.50 -36.44
C SER A 276 34.72 17.50 -37.56
N GLU A 277 35.61 18.46 -37.34
CA GLU A 277 36.07 19.41 -38.38
C GLU A 277 37.17 18.82 -39.30
N GLU A 278 37.78 17.67 -38.96
CA GLU A 278 39.02 17.19 -39.60
C GLU A 278 38.83 16.12 -40.71
N LYS A 279 37.65 15.51 -40.85
CA LYS A 279 37.39 14.48 -41.89
C LYS A 279 36.36 14.98 -42.91
N SER A 280 36.66 14.75 -44.19
CA SER A 280 35.77 15.01 -45.35
C SER A 280 34.57 14.06 -45.45
N GLU A 281 34.55 13.00 -44.65
CA GLU A 281 33.37 12.16 -44.41
C GLU A 281 32.89 12.42 -42.98
N VAL A 282 31.65 12.86 -42.83
CA VAL A 282 31.02 13.18 -41.54
C VAL A 282 30.70 11.87 -40.84
N GLU A 283 31.63 11.36 -40.04
CA GLU A 283 31.35 10.30 -39.06
C GLU A 283 30.48 10.93 -37.97
N LEU A 284 29.15 10.80 -38.13
CA LEU A 284 28.14 11.41 -37.28
C LEU A 284 27.87 10.47 -36.10
N ILE A 285 28.46 10.78 -34.94
CA ILE A 285 28.19 10.00 -33.71
C ILE A 285 26.92 10.55 -33.08
N SER A 286 25.92 9.71 -32.88
CA SER A 286 24.62 10.14 -32.34
C SER A 286 24.23 9.40 -31.07
N ARG A 287 23.45 10.06 -30.23
CA ARG A 287 22.73 9.45 -29.10
C ARG A 287 21.32 10.04 -29.02
N THR A 288 20.33 9.18 -28.88
CA THR A 288 18.91 9.56 -28.80
C THR A 288 18.36 9.15 -27.46
N GLU A 289 17.56 10.03 -26.85
CA GLU A 289 16.88 9.78 -25.58
C GLU A 289 15.41 10.22 -25.71
N ALA A 290 14.51 9.41 -25.15
CA ALA A 290 13.10 9.77 -25.02
C ALA A 290 12.89 10.67 -23.80
N PHE A 291 11.96 11.62 -23.87
CA PHE A 291 11.62 12.51 -22.76
C PHE A 291 10.17 13.02 -22.88
N GLY A 292 9.62 13.53 -21.78
CA GLY A 292 8.32 14.20 -21.76
C GLY A 292 8.43 15.65 -21.29
N VAL A 293 7.61 16.53 -21.87
CA VAL A 293 7.51 17.92 -21.41
C VAL A 293 6.39 18.05 -20.40
N ARG A 294 6.73 18.30 -19.14
CA ARG A 294 5.75 18.54 -18.06
C ARG A 294 6.28 19.57 -17.06
N THR A 295 5.39 20.10 -16.23
CA THR A 295 5.75 20.69 -14.93
C THR A 295 5.11 19.88 -13.80
N PHE A 296 5.85 19.59 -12.73
CA PHE A 296 5.33 18.91 -11.54
C PHE A 296 5.88 19.58 -10.29
N GLY A 297 5.02 19.85 -9.32
CA GLY A 297 5.45 20.42 -8.04
C GLY A 297 4.32 21.07 -7.25
N ASP A 298 4.67 21.98 -6.35
CA ASP A 298 3.70 22.81 -5.63
C ASP A 298 3.05 23.83 -6.58
N ASN A 299 1.73 23.98 -6.49
CA ASN A 299 0.97 25.04 -7.18
C ASN A 299 1.17 26.45 -6.57
N GLY A 300 2.04 26.59 -5.57
CA GLY A 300 2.28 27.82 -4.81
C GLY A 300 1.29 28.05 -3.68
N ARG A 301 0.46 27.06 -3.37
CA ARG A 301 -0.53 27.06 -2.28
C ARG A 301 -0.46 25.77 -1.44
N GLY A 302 0.67 25.07 -1.47
CA GLY A 302 0.88 23.84 -0.72
C GLY A 302 0.12 22.64 -1.27
N ARG A 303 -0.13 22.60 -2.58
CA ARG A 303 -0.85 21.48 -3.24
C ARG A 303 -0.05 20.96 -4.42
N LEU A 304 0.02 19.64 -4.57
CA LEU A 304 0.62 19.00 -5.75
C LEU A 304 -0.14 19.41 -7.03
N ALA A 305 0.63 19.74 -8.07
CA ALA A 305 0.11 20.05 -9.39
C ALA A 305 0.97 19.46 -10.51
N LEU A 306 0.28 19.07 -11.58
CA LEU A 306 0.85 18.60 -12.84
C LEU A 306 0.39 19.55 -13.95
N ASN A 307 1.33 20.15 -14.69
CA ASN A 307 1.04 21.16 -15.72
C ASN A 307 0.18 22.33 -15.19
N GLY A 308 0.39 22.71 -13.93
CA GLY A 308 -0.35 23.78 -13.24
C GLY A 308 -1.74 23.39 -12.73
N ARG A 309 -2.24 22.19 -13.07
CA ARG A 309 -3.52 21.67 -12.56
C ARG A 309 -3.27 20.91 -11.25
N VAL A 310 -4.01 21.26 -10.19
CA VAL A 310 -3.95 20.52 -8.92
C VAL A 310 -4.45 19.09 -9.15
N ILE A 311 -3.68 18.13 -8.65
CA ILE A 311 -4.04 16.71 -8.66
C ILE A 311 -4.29 16.23 -7.23
N PHE A 312 -4.99 15.10 -7.11
CA PHE A 312 -5.02 14.33 -5.88
C PHE A 312 -4.14 13.10 -6.08
N LEU A 313 -3.09 12.99 -5.27
CA LEU A 313 -2.20 11.85 -5.31
C LEU A 313 -2.95 10.60 -4.81
N ARG A 314 -3.03 9.59 -5.67
CA ARG A 314 -3.57 8.26 -5.37
C ARG A 314 -2.42 7.28 -5.50
N SER A 315 -1.58 7.27 -4.47
CA SER A 315 -0.35 6.49 -4.43
C SER A 315 -0.56 5.14 -3.77
N GLU A 316 0.15 4.12 -4.25
CA GLU A 316 0.26 2.78 -3.65
C GLU A 316 1.73 2.46 -3.40
N ALA A 317 2.03 1.81 -2.27
CA ALA A 317 3.36 1.30 -1.96
C ALA A 317 3.58 -0.08 -2.61
N ASN A 318 4.62 -0.21 -3.43
CA ASN A 318 5.14 -1.50 -3.90
C ASN A 318 6.38 -1.87 -3.08
N CYS A 319 6.31 -2.95 -2.30
CA CYS A 319 7.44 -3.43 -1.48
C CYS A 319 8.22 -4.55 -2.19
N CYS A 320 8.11 -4.62 -3.52
CA CYS A 320 8.85 -5.54 -4.38
C CYS A 320 8.53 -7.03 -4.13
N GLU A 321 7.24 -7.33 -3.92
CA GLU A 321 6.70 -8.66 -3.71
C GLU A 321 6.57 -9.41 -5.04
N PHE A 322 7.58 -10.21 -5.39
CA PHE A 322 7.60 -11.06 -6.57
C PHE A 322 7.98 -12.49 -6.19
N PRO A 323 7.04 -13.29 -5.64
CA PRO A 323 7.35 -14.59 -5.02
C PRO A 323 7.96 -15.61 -5.98
N GLU A 324 7.73 -15.47 -7.29
CA GLU A 324 8.23 -16.39 -8.30
C GLU A 324 9.72 -16.19 -8.58
N THR A 325 10.20 -14.95 -8.59
CA THR A 325 11.57 -14.58 -9.00
C THR A 325 12.43 -14.09 -7.85
N GLY A 326 11.83 -13.54 -6.79
CA GLY A 326 12.55 -12.82 -5.75
C GLY A 326 13.29 -11.61 -6.31
N HIS A 327 12.72 -10.90 -7.27
CA HIS A 327 13.21 -9.61 -7.78
C HIS A 327 12.15 -9.00 -8.70
N PRO A 328 12.17 -7.68 -8.96
CA PRO A 328 11.17 -7.08 -9.84
C PRO A 328 11.35 -7.53 -11.30
N PRO A 329 10.29 -7.45 -12.14
CA PRO A 329 10.41 -7.66 -13.57
C PRO A 329 11.47 -6.77 -14.19
N MET A 330 12.10 -7.22 -15.27
CA MET A 330 13.21 -6.49 -15.93
C MET A 330 12.84 -6.01 -17.34
N THR A 331 11.60 -6.24 -17.79
CA THR A 331 11.14 -5.84 -19.12
C THR A 331 10.02 -4.80 -19.06
N VAL A 332 9.88 -4.00 -20.11
CA VAL A 332 8.86 -2.93 -20.18
C VAL A 332 7.46 -3.55 -20.19
N GLU A 333 7.29 -4.65 -20.92
CA GLU A 333 6.02 -5.34 -21.10
C GLU A 333 5.48 -5.88 -19.78
N GLU A 334 6.32 -6.56 -18.98
CA GLU A 334 5.91 -7.05 -17.65
C GLU A 334 5.54 -5.89 -16.71
N TRP A 335 6.28 -4.78 -16.76
CA TRP A 335 5.95 -3.60 -15.98
C TRP A 335 4.68 -2.90 -16.45
N MET A 336 4.37 -2.89 -17.74
CA MET A 336 3.09 -2.41 -18.24
C MET A 336 1.92 -3.21 -17.65
N ASP A 337 2.06 -4.54 -17.52
CA ASP A 337 1.05 -5.39 -16.89
C ASP A 337 0.91 -5.08 -15.39
N VAL A 338 2.02 -4.98 -14.66
CA VAL A 338 2.01 -4.60 -13.23
C VAL A 338 1.32 -3.25 -13.01
N LEU A 339 1.73 -2.22 -13.75
CA LEU A 339 1.17 -0.87 -13.61
C LEU A 339 -0.30 -0.81 -14.08
N ALA A 340 -0.69 -1.60 -15.08
CA ALA A 340 -2.08 -1.67 -15.54
C ALA A 340 -3.00 -2.25 -14.45
N ARG A 341 -2.54 -3.26 -13.70
CA ARG A 341 -3.28 -3.80 -12.56
C ARG A 341 -3.52 -2.74 -11.49
N TYR A 342 -2.47 -2.06 -11.02
CA TYR A 342 -2.64 -0.97 -10.05
C TYR A 342 -3.55 0.14 -10.58
N ARG A 343 -3.39 0.56 -11.84
CA ARG A 343 -4.27 1.57 -12.46
C ARG A 343 -5.74 1.13 -12.47
N SER A 344 -6.03 -0.16 -12.60
CA SER A 344 -7.41 -0.67 -12.56
C SER A 344 -8.10 -0.47 -11.20
N TYR A 345 -7.35 -0.35 -10.11
CA TYR A 345 -7.83 0.03 -8.78
C TYR A 345 -7.85 1.55 -8.55
N GLY A 346 -7.52 2.34 -9.56
CA GLY A 346 -7.54 3.80 -9.50
C GLY A 346 -6.21 4.47 -9.14
N ILE A 347 -5.12 3.71 -8.97
CA ILE A 347 -3.79 4.25 -8.67
C ILE A 347 -3.30 5.17 -9.79
N ASN A 348 -2.75 6.33 -9.43
CA ASN A 348 -2.09 7.24 -10.36
C ASN A 348 -0.59 7.45 -10.08
N CYS A 349 -0.10 6.96 -8.94
CA CYS A 349 1.30 7.02 -8.55
C CYS A 349 1.76 5.70 -7.93
N MET A 350 2.89 5.14 -8.36
CA MET A 350 3.56 4.08 -7.62
C MET A 350 4.67 4.65 -6.76
N ARG A 351 4.59 4.40 -5.45
CA ARG A 351 5.71 4.56 -4.52
C ARG A 351 6.45 3.23 -4.42
N PHE A 352 7.76 3.23 -4.53
CA PHE A 352 8.58 2.04 -4.34
C PHE A 352 9.19 2.07 -2.95
N HIS A 353 8.62 1.28 -2.04
CA HIS A 353 8.93 1.32 -0.60
C HIS A 353 10.40 0.92 -0.36
N SER A 354 11.26 1.86 0.02
CA SER A 354 12.71 1.69 0.18
C SER A 354 13.41 0.92 -0.94
N HIS A 355 13.01 1.12 -2.19
CA HIS A 355 13.72 0.59 -3.37
C HIS A 355 13.50 1.44 -4.61
N CYS A 356 14.30 1.19 -5.66
CA CYS A 356 14.16 1.83 -6.96
C CYS A 356 14.06 0.75 -8.06
N PRO A 357 12.98 0.73 -8.87
CA PRO A 357 12.74 -0.29 -9.89
C PRO A 357 13.63 -0.06 -11.13
N PRO A 358 13.79 -1.06 -12.03
CA PRO A 358 14.59 -0.90 -13.25
C PRO A 358 14.04 0.16 -14.20
N GLU A 359 14.88 0.63 -15.12
CA GLU A 359 14.50 1.64 -16.13
C GLU A 359 13.25 1.22 -16.92
N ALA A 360 13.09 -0.09 -17.15
CA ALA A 360 11.91 -0.68 -17.75
C ALA A 360 10.58 -0.24 -17.10
N ALA A 361 10.55 -0.11 -15.76
CA ALA A 361 9.38 0.36 -15.03
C ALA A 361 9.04 1.81 -15.35
N PHE A 362 10.06 2.66 -15.45
CA PHE A 362 9.89 4.07 -15.80
C PHE A 362 9.48 4.24 -17.27
N ILE A 363 10.02 3.43 -18.18
CA ILE A 363 9.57 3.42 -19.59
C ILE A 363 8.09 3.02 -19.68
N ALA A 364 7.66 2.00 -18.94
CA ALA A 364 6.26 1.60 -18.88
C ALA A 364 5.38 2.73 -18.32
N ALA A 365 5.77 3.33 -17.19
CA ALA A 365 5.06 4.42 -16.56
C ALA A 365 4.98 5.69 -17.44
N ASP A 366 6.07 6.01 -18.15
CA ASP A 366 6.14 7.13 -19.09
C ASP A 366 5.10 6.95 -20.21
N ARG A 367 5.02 5.76 -20.80
CA ARG A 367 4.06 5.42 -21.86
C ARG A 367 2.62 5.41 -21.37
N MET A 368 2.39 4.98 -20.13
CA MET A 368 1.06 4.90 -19.53
C MET A 368 0.57 6.23 -18.95
N GLY A 369 1.46 7.19 -18.73
CA GLY A 369 1.15 8.40 -17.97
C GLY A 369 0.87 8.07 -16.50
N MET A 370 1.75 7.30 -15.86
CA MET A 370 1.69 6.98 -14.43
C MET A 370 2.83 7.69 -13.68
N LEU A 371 2.56 8.25 -12.50
CA LEU A 371 3.57 8.91 -11.68
C LEU A 371 4.39 7.87 -10.90
N MET A 372 5.66 8.16 -10.64
CA MET A 372 6.58 7.26 -9.94
C MET A 372 7.35 8.01 -8.85
N GLN A 373 7.36 7.44 -7.65
CA GLN A 373 8.15 7.85 -6.50
C GLN A 373 9.07 6.69 -6.07
N PRO A 374 10.29 6.58 -6.62
CA PRO A 374 11.30 5.67 -6.07
C PRO A 374 11.82 6.16 -4.72
N GLU A 375 12.39 5.25 -3.94
CA GLU A 375 13.13 5.55 -2.71
C GLU A 375 14.56 4.98 -2.80
N LEU A 376 15.46 5.48 -1.96
CA LEU A 376 16.78 4.85 -1.80
C LEU A 376 16.63 3.51 -1.08
N SER A 377 17.65 2.64 -1.18
CA SER A 377 17.63 1.31 -0.57
C SER A 377 17.85 1.36 0.95
N HIS A 378 17.04 2.15 1.66
CA HIS A 378 17.28 2.54 3.05
C HIS A 378 16.02 2.39 3.89
N TRP A 379 16.14 1.63 4.98
CA TRP A 379 15.20 1.68 6.09
C TRP A 379 15.99 1.59 7.40
N ASP A 380 16.05 2.69 8.13
CA ASP A 380 16.73 2.81 9.42
C ASP A 380 15.92 3.72 10.34
N PRO A 381 15.11 3.14 11.24
CA PRO A 381 14.26 3.90 12.14
C PRO A 381 15.00 4.43 13.38
N VAL A 382 16.34 4.45 13.38
CA VAL A 382 17.13 4.86 14.56
C VAL A 382 18.29 5.80 14.23
N HIS A 383 19.14 5.45 13.26
CA HIS A 383 20.45 6.05 13.02
C HIS A 383 20.70 6.46 11.56
N ALA A 384 19.64 6.78 10.82
CA ALA A 384 19.71 7.05 9.39
C ALA A 384 20.79 8.10 9.05
N PHE A 385 21.69 7.74 8.15
CA PHE A 385 22.82 8.56 7.66
C PHE A 385 23.84 9.00 8.73
N GLU A 386 23.85 8.45 9.94
CA GLU A 386 24.83 8.85 10.98
C GLU A 386 26.22 8.25 10.73
N ALA A 387 26.29 6.98 10.30
CA ALA A 387 27.54 6.31 9.95
C ALA A 387 28.15 6.90 8.66
N PRO A 388 29.47 7.18 8.59
CA PRO A 388 30.11 7.72 7.39
C PRO A 388 29.92 6.86 6.13
N GLU A 389 29.98 5.55 6.25
CA GLU A 389 29.77 4.56 5.20
C GLU A 389 28.33 4.58 4.68
N SER A 390 27.35 4.69 5.58
CA SER A 390 25.93 4.84 5.25
C SER A 390 25.71 6.11 4.42
N TYR A 391 26.19 7.24 4.93
CA TYR A 391 26.09 8.51 4.21
C TYR A 391 26.80 8.48 2.85
N ALA A 392 28.02 7.92 2.77
CA ALA A 392 28.78 7.85 1.53
C ALA A 392 28.07 7.01 0.47
N TYR A 393 27.56 5.83 0.83
CA TYR A 393 26.83 4.96 -0.08
C TYR A 393 25.56 5.61 -0.60
N TYR A 394 24.67 6.08 0.28
CA TYR A 394 23.39 6.65 -0.15
C TYR A 394 23.54 7.99 -0.88
N LEU A 395 24.60 8.76 -0.59
CA LEU A 395 24.95 9.93 -1.40
C LEU A 395 25.31 9.54 -2.84
N THR A 396 26.01 8.41 -3.02
CA THR A 396 26.31 7.85 -4.34
C THR A 396 25.04 7.31 -4.99
N GLU A 397 24.23 6.55 -4.28
CA GLU A 397 22.96 6.03 -4.81
C GLU A 397 22.01 7.13 -5.27
N LEU A 398 21.80 8.17 -4.45
CA LEU A 398 21.00 9.34 -4.81
C LEU A 398 21.47 9.97 -6.12
N LYS A 399 22.79 10.18 -6.27
CA LYS A 399 23.35 10.76 -7.49
C LYS A 399 23.11 9.85 -8.69
N GLN A 400 23.38 8.56 -8.57
CA GLN A 400 23.28 7.64 -9.70
C GLN A 400 21.82 7.46 -10.13
N VAL A 401 20.88 7.33 -9.18
CA VAL A 401 19.43 7.21 -9.48
C VAL A 401 18.93 8.44 -10.23
N ILE A 402 19.22 9.65 -9.74
CA ILE A 402 18.83 10.90 -10.42
C ILE A 402 19.43 10.97 -11.82
N LEU A 403 20.71 10.62 -11.97
CA LEU A 403 21.41 10.76 -13.25
C LEU A 403 21.05 9.67 -14.27
N ALA A 404 20.72 8.47 -13.83
CA ALA A 404 20.30 7.34 -14.67
C ALA A 404 18.87 7.54 -15.18
N LEU A 405 17.97 8.06 -14.33
CA LEU A 405 16.54 8.16 -14.64
C LEU A 405 16.08 9.58 -15.02
N ALA A 406 17.03 10.48 -15.28
CA ALA A 406 16.79 11.91 -15.48
C ALA A 406 15.74 12.23 -16.56
N ASN A 407 15.67 11.41 -17.62
CA ASN A 407 14.85 11.67 -18.80
C ASN A 407 13.38 11.22 -18.64
N HIS A 408 13.06 10.44 -17.60
CA HIS A 408 11.71 9.89 -17.40
C HIS A 408 10.75 10.94 -16.80
N PRO A 409 9.73 11.42 -17.53
CA PRO A 409 8.72 12.34 -16.99
C PRO A 409 7.87 11.71 -15.88
N SER A 410 7.73 10.37 -15.84
CA SER A 410 7.04 9.67 -14.76
C SER A 410 7.74 9.78 -13.40
N PHE A 411 9.07 9.94 -13.38
CA PHE A 411 9.83 10.13 -12.15
C PHE A 411 9.55 11.54 -11.59
N VAL A 412 8.76 11.63 -10.51
CA VAL A 412 8.20 12.89 -10.01
C VAL A 412 8.67 13.29 -8.62
N MET A 413 8.92 12.30 -7.76
CA MET A 413 9.26 12.47 -6.35
C MET A 413 10.31 11.44 -5.94
N LEU A 414 11.17 11.75 -4.96
CA LEU A 414 12.05 10.78 -4.32
C LEU A 414 12.17 11.10 -2.84
N THR A 415 12.10 10.06 -1.99
CA THR A 415 12.51 10.17 -0.58
C THR A 415 13.77 9.35 -0.34
N PHE A 416 14.51 9.65 0.71
CA PHE A 416 15.74 8.91 0.99
C PHE A 416 15.54 7.56 1.68
N GLY A 417 14.29 7.15 1.89
CA GLY A 417 13.90 5.88 2.50
C GLY A 417 12.61 5.98 3.31
N ASN A 418 12.17 4.84 3.82
CA ASN A 418 11.00 4.68 4.67
C ASN A 418 11.31 4.90 6.15
N GLU A 419 10.43 5.60 6.86
CA GLU A 419 10.38 5.73 8.32
C GLU A 419 11.72 6.06 8.98
N LEU A 420 12.50 6.91 8.31
CA LEU A 420 13.86 7.20 8.77
C LEU A 420 13.82 8.03 10.05
N ALA A 421 14.62 7.62 11.03
CA ALA A 421 14.91 8.44 12.19
C ALA A 421 16.41 8.69 12.30
N ALA A 422 16.76 9.90 12.68
CA ALA A 422 18.14 10.33 12.87
C ALA A 422 18.29 11.36 13.99
N GLY A 423 19.50 11.43 14.55
CA GLY A 423 19.97 12.55 15.34
C GLY A 423 20.41 13.75 14.48
N PRO A 424 20.96 14.80 15.11
CA PRO A 424 21.34 16.04 14.42
C PRO A 424 22.32 15.85 13.24
N ALA A 425 23.24 14.88 13.35
CA ALA A 425 24.22 14.62 12.30
C ALA A 425 23.58 14.02 11.03
N GLY A 426 22.64 13.08 11.20
CA GLY A 426 21.90 12.49 10.08
C GLY A 426 21.01 13.52 9.39
N HIS A 427 20.27 14.34 10.15
CA HIS A 427 19.46 15.43 9.57
C HIS A 427 20.31 16.43 8.77
N SER A 428 21.45 16.88 9.31
CA SER A 428 22.34 17.79 8.57
C SER A 428 22.87 17.20 7.25
N ARG A 429 23.04 15.87 7.20
CA ARG A 429 23.41 15.14 5.98
C ARG A 429 22.24 15.01 5.02
N MET A 430 21.03 14.72 5.50
CA MET A 430 19.80 14.73 4.72
C MET A 430 19.58 16.11 4.06
N ASP A 431 19.74 17.21 4.80
CA ASP A 431 19.65 18.58 4.26
C ASP A 431 20.63 18.81 3.10
N SER A 432 21.87 18.35 3.28
CA SER A 432 22.92 18.44 2.28
C SER A 432 22.60 17.60 1.03
N MET A 433 21.99 16.44 1.23
CA MET A 433 21.52 15.55 0.16
C MET A 433 20.33 16.16 -0.59
N LEU A 434 19.36 16.77 0.10
CA LEU A 434 18.23 17.47 -0.51
C LEU A 434 18.72 18.64 -1.39
N ALA A 435 19.65 19.45 -0.87
CA ALA A 435 20.26 20.53 -1.62
C ALA A 435 21.01 20.02 -2.87
N LEU A 436 21.72 18.89 -2.75
CA LEU A 436 22.38 18.26 -3.89
C LEU A 436 21.37 17.75 -4.92
N ALA A 437 20.32 17.03 -4.50
CA ALA A 437 19.31 16.48 -5.38
C ALA A 437 18.67 17.55 -6.26
N ARG A 438 18.24 18.66 -5.64
CA ARG A 438 17.71 19.84 -6.35
C ARG A 438 18.70 20.46 -7.32
N LYS A 439 19.99 20.46 -6.99
CA LYS A 439 21.05 20.98 -7.87
C LYS A 439 21.31 20.06 -9.07
N LEU A 440 21.22 18.75 -8.88
CA LEU A 440 21.36 17.78 -9.97
C LEU A 440 20.16 17.85 -10.91
N ASP A 441 18.96 17.95 -10.33
CA ASP A 441 17.72 17.91 -11.06
C ASP A 441 16.58 18.68 -10.33
N PRO A 442 16.24 19.89 -10.80
CA PRO A 442 15.24 20.74 -10.18
C PRO A 442 13.80 20.46 -10.64
N THR A 443 13.56 19.39 -11.42
CA THR A 443 12.26 19.10 -12.07
C THR A 443 11.41 18.07 -11.30
N ARG A 444 11.89 17.66 -10.12
CA ARG A 444 11.32 16.66 -9.21
C ARG A 444 11.25 17.24 -7.81
N LEU A 445 10.42 16.66 -6.95
CA LEU A 445 10.36 16.98 -5.52
C LEU A 445 11.15 15.95 -4.70
N TYR A 446 11.83 16.41 -3.65
CA TYR A 446 12.60 15.55 -2.76
C TYR A 446 12.21 15.76 -1.29
N ALA A 447 12.09 14.68 -0.53
CA ALA A 447 11.92 14.75 0.93
C ALA A 447 12.95 13.86 1.65
N ASP A 448 13.26 14.18 2.89
CA ASP A 448 14.25 13.47 3.69
C ASP A 448 13.84 12.02 3.98
N SER A 449 12.54 11.78 4.19
CA SER A 449 11.97 10.44 4.36
C SER A 449 10.47 10.42 4.11
N SER A 450 9.98 9.25 3.74
CA SER A 450 8.58 8.89 3.87
C SER A 450 8.27 8.57 5.35
N ASN A 451 7.36 9.29 6.00
CA ASN A 451 7.01 9.12 7.43
C ASN A 451 8.18 9.32 8.40
N ALA A 452 8.99 10.35 8.16
CA ALA A 452 10.11 10.73 9.02
C ALA A 452 9.70 10.77 10.50
N HIS A 453 10.42 10.03 11.35
CA HIS A 453 10.15 9.93 12.80
C HIS A 453 8.69 9.60 13.15
N TYR A 454 7.96 8.91 12.28
CA TYR A 454 6.54 8.61 12.46
C TYR A 454 5.65 9.84 12.71
N GLY A 455 6.11 11.05 12.33
CA GLY A 455 5.43 12.32 12.57
C GLY A 455 5.74 12.99 13.93
N ASP A 456 6.54 12.36 14.80
CA ASP A 456 6.82 12.85 16.16
C ASP A 456 7.71 14.10 16.21
N LYS A 457 8.44 14.40 15.13
CA LYS A 457 9.23 15.62 14.98
C LYS A 457 8.53 16.72 14.18
N GLY A 458 7.35 16.45 13.62
CA GLY A 458 6.65 17.35 12.73
C GLY A 458 7.33 17.46 11.36
N VAL A 459 7.16 18.61 10.70
CA VAL A 459 7.62 18.86 9.33
C VAL A 459 9.11 19.17 9.24
N ASP A 460 9.76 18.74 8.16
CA ASP A 460 11.09 19.17 7.78
C ASP A 460 11.03 20.36 6.80
N PRO A 461 11.63 21.53 7.10
CA PRO A 461 11.55 22.71 6.23
C PRO A 461 12.33 22.59 4.92
N GLU A 462 13.30 21.67 4.83
CA GLU A 462 14.12 21.47 3.63
C GLU A 462 13.45 20.54 2.61
N SER A 463 12.57 19.65 3.07
CA SER A 463 11.79 18.69 2.27
C SER A 463 10.72 19.37 1.44
N ASP A 464 10.62 19.03 0.16
CA ASP A 464 9.71 19.64 -0.81
C ASP A 464 8.22 19.24 -0.61
N PHE A 465 7.97 18.21 0.18
CA PHE A 465 6.64 17.78 0.62
C PHE A 465 6.73 17.06 1.98
N PHE A 466 5.59 16.91 2.66
CA PHE A 466 5.46 16.17 3.91
C PHE A 466 4.51 14.98 3.74
N ALA A 467 5.04 13.77 3.90
CA ALA A 467 4.28 12.52 3.87
C ALA A 467 4.37 11.88 5.24
N SER A 468 3.25 11.83 5.98
CA SER A 468 3.23 11.22 7.31
C SER A 468 1.83 10.75 7.71
N GLN A 469 1.79 9.81 8.64
CA GLN A 469 0.56 9.33 9.27
C GLN A 469 -0.04 10.35 10.25
N LYS A 470 0.79 11.25 10.82
CA LYS A 470 0.36 12.25 11.80
C LYS A 470 1.31 13.46 11.84
N TYR A 471 0.87 14.52 12.50
CA TYR A 471 1.68 15.68 12.85
C TYR A 471 1.59 15.89 14.36
N TYR A 472 2.59 15.42 15.11
CA TYR A 472 2.52 15.28 16.57
C TYR A 472 1.25 14.50 16.98
N ASP A 473 0.29 15.16 17.65
CA ASP A 473 -0.98 14.58 18.12
C ASP A 473 -2.14 14.76 17.11
N HIS A 474 -1.85 15.30 15.91
CA HIS A 474 -2.86 15.53 14.86
C HIS A 474 -2.80 14.42 13.82
N ASP A 475 -3.81 13.54 13.83
CA ASP A 475 -3.91 12.44 12.87
C ASP A 475 -4.03 12.94 11.43
N LEU A 476 -3.37 12.23 10.50
CA LEU A 476 -3.56 12.35 9.05
C LEU A 476 -4.05 11.03 8.43
N ARG A 477 -4.32 10.01 9.24
CA ARG A 477 -4.96 8.75 8.86
C ARG A 477 -6.00 8.30 9.90
N GLY A 478 -6.87 7.38 9.53
CA GLY A 478 -8.08 7.01 10.28
C GLY A 478 -7.90 5.86 11.28
N THR A 479 -6.85 5.06 11.14
CA THR A 479 -6.51 3.95 12.03
C THR A 479 -5.01 3.93 12.33
N HIS A 480 -4.63 3.38 13.49
CA HIS A 480 -3.24 3.13 13.87
C HIS A 480 -3.15 1.80 14.62
N ALA A 481 -1.95 1.20 14.63
CA ALA A 481 -1.65 -0.01 15.38
C ALA A 481 -2.12 0.07 16.85
N GLY A 482 -2.45 -1.09 17.41
CA GLY A 482 -2.94 -1.23 18.79
C GLY A 482 -1.97 -0.72 19.86
N GLY A 483 -2.51 -0.55 21.07
CA GLY A 483 -1.79 -0.01 22.23
C GLY A 483 -2.68 0.78 23.19
N GLY A 484 -3.98 0.92 22.86
CA GLY A 484 -5.00 1.38 23.78
C GLY A 484 -5.33 0.36 24.87
N GLU A 485 -6.21 0.75 25.80
CA GLU A 485 -6.68 -0.12 26.88
C GLU A 485 -7.31 -1.41 26.33
N ASP A 486 -6.91 -2.56 26.90
CA ASP A 486 -7.32 -3.91 26.47
C ASP A 486 -7.00 -4.23 24.98
N GLY A 487 -5.98 -3.58 24.39
CA GLY A 487 -5.50 -3.87 23.03
C GLY A 487 -6.29 -3.20 21.91
N ALA A 488 -7.12 -2.20 22.24
CA ALA A 488 -7.93 -1.48 21.26
C ALA A 488 -7.07 -0.70 20.24
N LEU A 489 -7.54 -0.70 18.98
CA LEU A 489 -7.00 0.15 17.91
C LEU A 489 -7.26 1.64 18.18
N GLN A 490 -6.31 2.47 17.75
CA GLN A 490 -6.43 3.93 17.82
C GLN A 490 -6.97 4.51 16.50
N GLY A 491 -7.29 5.80 16.49
CA GLY A 491 -7.91 6.47 15.33
C GLY A 491 -9.44 6.51 15.40
N TYR A 492 -10.07 7.32 14.53
CA TYR A 492 -11.49 7.62 14.68
C TYR A 492 -12.42 6.47 14.27
N ILE A 493 -12.01 5.60 13.34
CA ILE A 493 -12.89 4.58 12.75
C ILE A 493 -13.42 3.62 13.81
N ASN A 494 -12.57 3.20 14.76
CA ASN A 494 -12.95 2.30 15.84
C ASN A 494 -13.42 3.02 17.11
N ASN A 495 -13.28 4.35 17.20
CA ASN A 495 -13.47 5.09 18.44
C ASN A 495 -14.51 6.24 18.38
N ARG A 496 -15.09 6.51 17.20
CA ARG A 496 -16.16 7.49 17.02
C ARG A 496 -17.32 6.87 16.26
N TYR A 497 -18.55 7.25 16.63
CA TYR A 497 -19.75 6.79 15.96
C TYR A 497 -19.72 7.19 14.47
N PRO A 498 -20.02 6.28 13.53
CA PRO A 498 -19.64 6.44 12.13
C PRO A 498 -20.48 7.48 11.40
N ASP A 499 -19.80 8.27 10.56
CA ASP A 499 -20.34 9.32 9.72
C ASP A 499 -19.61 9.37 8.36
N ALA A 500 -20.07 10.20 7.43
CA ALA A 500 -19.43 10.45 6.13
C ALA A 500 -18.92 11.91 6.00
N ALA A 501 -18.69 12.59 7.12
CA ALA A 501 -18.30 14.00 7.19
C ALA A 501 -16.87 14.20 7.75
N GLN A 502 -16.27 13.17 8.35
CA GLN A 502 -14.90 13.18 8.86
C GLN A 502 -13.89 13.60 7.77
N ASN A 503 -12.89 14.38 8.20
CA ASN A 503 -11.80 14.91 7.39
C ASN A 503 -10.60 15.29 8.30
N TYR A 504 -9.54 15.85 7.71
CA TYR A 504 -8.31 16.28 8.40
C TYR A 504 -8.06 17.80 8.29
N ASP A 505 -9.09 18.63 8.10
CA ASP A 505 -8.93 20.08 7.94
C ASP A 505 -8.31 20.72 9.21
N GLU A 506 -8.61 20.19 10.40
CA GLU A 506 -8.00 20.64 11.67
C GLU A 506 -6.49 20.35 11.71
N SER A 507 -6.07 19.13 11.37
CA SER A 507 -4.66 18.74 11.27
C SER A 507 -3.92 19.60 10.24
N MET A 508 -4.54 19.82 9.08
CA MET A 508 -3.99 20.68 8.04
C MET A 508 -3.85 22.13 8.50
N ALA A 509 -4.81 22.67 9.27
CA ALA A 509 -4.73 24.04 9.78
C ALA A 509 -3.52 24.24 10.71
N GLU A 510 -3.16 23.23 11.52
CA GLU A 510 -1.96 23.28 12.38
C GLU A 510 -0.67 23.19 11.57
N ILE A 511 -0.59 22.27 10.61
CA ILE A 511 0.57 22.10 9.72
C ILE A 511 0.84 23.40 8.94
N ARG A 512 -0.21 24.05 8.42
CA ARG A 512 -0.12 25.25 7.58
C ARG A 512 0.39 26.49 8.32
N LYS A 513 0.42 26.48 9.65
CA LYS A 513 1.08 27.53 10.45
C LYS A 513 2.59 27.56 10.24
N VAL A 514 3.19 26.42 9.88
CA VAL A 514 4.65 26.26 9.77
C VAL A 514 5.11 25.71 8.41
N TYR A 515 4.22 25.11 7.63
CA TYR A 515 4.56 24.41 6.40
C TYR A 515 3.65 24.78 5.22
N ALA A 516 4.24 25.39 4.20
CA ALA A 516 3.52 25.89 3.03
C ALA A 516 3.57 24.94 1.81
N ARG A 517 4.25 23.80 1.92
CA ARG A 517 4.48 22.85 0.82
C ARG A 517 3.44 21.71 0.83
N PRO A 518 3.37 20.88 -0.23
CA PRO A 518 2.43 19.77 -0.29
C PRO A 518 2.50 18.82 0.92
N VAL A 519 1.33 18.37 1.36
CA VAL A 519 1.16 17.41 2.45
C VAL A 519 0.23 16.31 1.97
N PHE A 520 0.54 15.05 2.24
CA PHE A 520 -0.35 13.93 1.96
C PHE A 520 -0.25 12.86 3.05
N SER A 521 -1.35 12.14 3.25
CA SER A 521 -1.43 11.06 4.25
C SER A 521 -0.58 9.88 3.81
N PHE A 522 0.04 9.23 4.78
CA PHE A 522 0.98 8.14 4.53
C PHE A 522 0.50 6.83 5.14
N GLU A 523 0.70 5.74 4.39
CA GLU A 523 0.34 4.37 4.73
C GLU A 523 -1.08 4.27 5.30
N VAL A 524 -2.01 4.76 4.47
CA VAL A 524 -3.45 4.70 4.69
C VAL A 524 -3.94 3.27 4.40
N GLY A 525 -4.90 2.78 5.18
CA GLY A 525 -5.39 1.40 5.11
C GLY A 525 -4.77 0.49 6.16
N GLN A 526 -4.28 -0.67 5.71
CA GLN A 526 -3.67 -1.71 6.55
C GLN A 526 -4.68 -2.54 7.38
N PHE A 527 -5.83 -2.87 6.77
CA PHE A 527 -6.85 -3.73 7.39
C PHE A 527 -6.63 -5.18 6.95
N GLU A 528 -6.22 -6.04 7.88
CA GLU A 528 -5.88 -7.44 7.60
C GLU A 528 -7.11 -8.22 7.09
N VAL A 529 -6.89 -9.09 6.10
CA VAL A 529 -7.88 -10.01 5.53
C VAL A 529 -7.41 -11.43 5.80
N LEU A 530 -8.32 -12.33 6.18
CA LEU A 530 -7.94 -13.73 6.41
C LEU A 530 -7.39 -14.39 5.13
N PRO A 531 -6.42 -15.33 5.24
CA PRO A 531 -5.74 -15.90 4.08
C PRO A 531 -6.66 -16.68 3.15
N ASP A 532 -6.57 -16.37 1.85
CA ASP A 532 -7.12 -17.21 0.79
C ASP A 532 -6.15 -18.33 0.42
N PHE A 533 -6.45 -19.55 0.86
CA PHE A 533 -5.57 -20.70 0.61
C PHE A 533 -5.53 -21.17 -0.86
N GLN A 534 -6.36 -20.61 -1.75
CA GLN A 534 -6.27 -20.91 -3.19
C GLN A 534 -4.95 -20.40 -3.79
N GLU A 535 -4.36 -19.36 -3.21
CA GLU A 535 -3.07 -18.79 -3.65
C GLU A 535 -1.92 -19.81 -3.57
N LEU A 536 -2.01 -20.80 -2.68
CA LEU A 536 -0.98 -21.83 -2.51
C LEU A 536 -0.62 -22.56 -3.82
N GLU A 537 -1.57 -22.65 -4.77
CA GLU A 537 -1.36 -23.30 -6.07
C GLU A 537 -0.53 -22.45 -7.05
N ALA A 538 -0.44 -21.13 -6.83
CA ALA A 538 0.27 -20.20 -7.70
C ALA A 538 1.80 -20.22 -7.53
N PHE A 539 2.30 -20.68 -6.38
CA PHE A 539 3.73 -20.67 -6.07
C PHE A 539 4.51 -21.73 -6.84
N GLN A 540 5.20 -21.34 -7.93
CA GLN A 540 5.97 -22.25 -8.78
C GLN A 540 7.48 -21.95 -8.80
N GLY A 541 7.86 -20.73 -8.43
CA GLY A 541 9.20 -20.17 -8.56
C GLY A 541 10.09 -20.40 -7.37
N ILE A 542 10.78 -19.36 -6.88
CA ILE A 542 11.82 -19.50 -5.84
C ILE A 542 11.26 -19.61 -4.42
N SER A 543 10.05 -19.09 -4.17
CA SER A 543 9.45 -19.04 -2.84
C SER A 543 8.67 -20.30 -2.50
N ASP A 544 8.66 -20.65 -1.22
CA ASP A 544 7.84 -21.70 -0.61
C ASP A 544 6.90 -21.07 0.43
N PRO A 545 5.56 -21.10 0.23
CA PRO A 545 4.58 -20.48 1.13
C PRO A 545 4.30 -21.35 2.36
N ALA A 546 5.35 -21.74 3.09
CA ALA A 546 5.24 -22.63 4.24
C ALA A 546 4.46 -22.00 5.40
N ASN A 547 4.59 -20.69 5.61
CA ASN A 547 3.77 -19.89 6.53
C ASN A 547 2.27 -20.08 6.26
N LEU A 548 1.80 -19.92 5.01
CA LEU A 548 0.39 -20.08 4.65
C LEU A 548 -0.09 -21.52 4.84
N ARG A 549 0.76 -22.52 4.54
CA ARG A 549 0.44 -23.94 4.82
C ARG A 549 0.31 -24.23 6.31
N LEU A 550 1.15 -23.63 7.16
CA LEU A 550 1.01 -23.73 8.62
C LEU A 550 -0.33 -23.15 9.08
N VAL A 551 -0.72 -21.99 8.55
CA VAL A 551 -2.02 -21.39 8.86
C VAL A 551 -3.16 -22.30 8.42
N GLN A 552 -3.11 -22.85 7.20
CA GLN A 552 -4.11 -23.81 6.70
C GLN A 552 -4.25 -25.04 7.61
N GLU A 553 -3.12 -25.60 8.08
CA GLU A 553 -3.14 -26.72 9.02
C GLU A 553 -3.77 -26.33 10.36
N ARG A 554 -3.50 -25.13 10.87
CA ARG A 554 -4.08 -24.62 12.11
C ARG A 554 -5.59 -24.43 11.98
N VAL A 555 -6.06 -23.87 10.86
CA VAL A 555 -7.49 -23.72 10.53
C VAL A 555 -8.19 -25.09 10.53
N LYS A 556 -7.59 -26.10 9.87
CA LYS A 556 -8.10 -27.49 9.87
C LYS A 556 -8.11 -28.11 11.26
N LYS A 557 -7.05 -27.92 12.06
CA LYS A 557 -6.97 -28.40 13.45
C LYS A 557 -7.98 -27.72 14.38
N ALA A 558 -8.32 -26.46 14.09
CA ALA A 558 -9.35 -25.70 14.81
C ALA A 558 -10.78 -26.13 14.44
N GLY A 559 -10.94 -27.07 13.49
CA GLY A 559 -12.23 -27.64 13.09
C GLY A 559 -13.05 -26.72 12.18
N ILE A 560 -12.43 -25.73 11.53
CA ILE A 560 -13.09 -24.85 10.57
C ILE A 560 -13.15 -25.56 9.22
N SER A 561 -14.33 -25.63 8.61
CA SER A 561 -14.48 -26.18 7.26
C SER A 561 -13.96 -25.20 6.21
N ASP A 562 -13.56 -25.71 5.03
CA ASP A 562 -13.13 -24.86 3.92
C ASP A 562 -14.22 -23.87 3.48
N GLU A 563 -15.50 -24.24 3.57
CA GLU A 563 -16.62 -23.37 3.22
C GLU A 563 -16.88 -22.29 4.27
N GLU A 564 -16.75 -22.62 5.55
CA GLU A 564 -16.82 -21.62 6.62
C GLU A 564 -15.65 -20.64 6.54
N TRP A 565 -14.45 -21.13 6.23
CA TRP A 565 -13.27 -20.28 6.07
C TRP A 565 -13.44 -19.29 4.91
N LYS A 566 -13.94 -19.75 3.75
CA LYS A 566 -14.23 -18.86 2.61
C LYS A 566 -15.19 -17.71 2.97
N LYS A 567 -16.23 -18.01 3.76
CA LYS A 567 -17.16 -16.98 4.26
C LYS A 567 -16.47 -16.00 5.21
N GLN A 568 -15.56 -16.47 6.06
CA GLN A 568 -14.77 -15.60 6.93
C GLN A 568 -13.82 -14.70 6.13
N VAL A 569 -13.14 -15.24 5.12
CA VAL A 569 -12.30 -14.46 4.20
C VAL A 569 -13.11 -13.36 3.50
N GLU A 570 -14.27 -13.70 2.94
CA GLU A 570 -15.16 -12.73 2.29
C GLU A 570 -15.64 -11.63 3.25
N ALA A 571 -16.07 -12.01 4.47
CA ALA A 571 -16.54 -11.06 5.46
C ALA A 571 -15.43 -10.10 5.92
N THR A 572 -14.23 -10.60 6.21
CA THR A 572 -13.08 -9.74 6.58
C THR A 572 -12.66 -8.81 5.44
N GLY A 573 -12.71 -9.29 4.19
CA GLY A 573 -12.41 -8.49 3.01
C GLY A 573 -13.41 -7.37 2.72
N GLU A 574 -14.71 -7.62 2.89
CA GLU A 574 -15.73 -6.57 2.73
C GLU A 574 -15.58 -5.48 3.82
N ILE A 575 -15.29 -5.86 5.08
CA ILE A 575 -15.02 -4.90 6.16
C ILE A 575 -13.75 -4.08 5.87
N SER A 576 -12.68 -4.73 5.43
CA SER A 576 -11.43 -4.07 5.02
C SER A 576 -11.71 -3.03 3.92
N ARG A 577 -12.45 -3.41 2.86
CA ARG A 577 -12.83 -2.50 1.77
C ARG A 577 -13.65 -1.30 2.25
N LEU A 578 -14.59 -1.51 3.17
CA LEU A 578 -15.39 -0.43 3.77
C LEU A 578 -14.50 0.56 4.55
N ALA A 579 -13.53 0.06 5.30
CA ALA A 579 -12.60 0.88 6.06
C ALA A 579 -11.63 1.67 5.16
N TYR A 580 -11.09 1.04 4.11
CA TYR A 580 -10.31 1.73 3.06
C TYR A 580 -11.09 2.89 2.45
N ARG A 581 -12.36 2.65 2.12
CA ARG A 581 -13.23 3.67 1.54
C ARG A 581 -13.39 4.88 2.45
N GLU A 582 -13.62 4.67 3.74
CA GLU A 582 -13.81 5.77 4.69
C GLU A 582 -12.55 6.64 4.80
N GLU A 583 -11.37 6.04 4.91
CA GLU A 583 -10.11 6.80 4.96
C GLU A 583 -9.83 7.59 3.67
N ILE A 584 -10.04 6.95 2.51
CA ILE A 584 -9.87 7.59 1.20
C ILE A 584 -10.79 8.79 1.05
N GLU A 585 -12.08 8.62 1.35
CA GLU A 585 -13.04 9.70 1.21
C GLU A 585 -12.80 10.82 2.25
N ALA A 586 -12.38 10.51 3.49
CA ALA A 586 -12.00 11.51 4.48
C ALA A 586 -10.81 12.37 4.00
N ALA A 587 -9.82 11.76 3.34
CA ALA A 587 -8.73 12.49 2.71
C ALA A 587 -9.22 13.36 1.53
N MET A 588 -10.14 12.86 0.69
CA MET A 588 -10.73 13.64 -0.40
C MET A 588 -11.64 14.78 0.08
N ARG A 589 -12.24 14.65 1.28
CA ARG A 589 -13.01 15.71 1.95
C ARG A 589 -12.12 16.82 2.54
N THR A 590 -10.80 16.62 2.61
CA THR A 590 -9.84 17.54 3.23
C THR A 590 -9.31 18.56 2.23
N LYS A 591 -9.55 19.85 2.51
CA LYS A 591 -9.37 20.95 1.55
C LYS A 591 -7.92 21.21 1.16
N GLU A 592 -6.96 21.02 2.07
CA GLU A 592 -5.56 21.39 1.85
C GLU A 592 -4.59 20.21 1.77
N LEU A 593 -5.13 18.98 1.74
CA LEU A 593 -4.38 17.72 1.63
C LEU A 593 -4.21 17.28 0.17
N SER A 594 -2.97 17.02 -0.26
CA SER A 594 -2.62 16.73 -1.66
C SER A 594 -2.93 15.31 -2.14
N GLY A 595 -3.28 14.39 -1.24
CA GLY A 595 -3.58 13.01 -1.58
C GLY A 595 -3.28 12.04 -0.45
N ILE A 596 -3.11 10.77 -0.81
CA ILE A 596 -2.71 9.70 0.08
C ILE A 596 -1.69 8.77 -0.59
N SER A 597 -0.90 8.08 0.22
CA SER A 597 -0.20 6.85 -0.15
C SER A 597 -0.78 5.70 0.68
N LEU A 598 -1.29 4.68 0.01
CA LEU A 598 -1.75 3.44 0.64
C LEU A 598 -0.56 2.58 1.07
N LEU A 599 -0.77 1.74 2.08
CA LEU A 599 0.08 0.60 2.38
C LEU A 599 -0.76 -0.68 2.35
N GLY A 600 -0.83 -1.23 1.15
CA GLY A 600 -1.39 -2.53 0.87
C GLY A 600 -2.63 -2.48 -0.01
N LEU A 601 -2.44 -2.71 -1.30
CA LEU A 601 -3.40 -3.35 -2.20
C LEU A 601 -2.96 -4.77 -2.58
N GLN A 602 -1.66 -5.06 -2.51
CA GLN A 602 -1.07 -6.39 -2.65
C GLN A 602 -0.81 -6.95 -1.24
N ASP A 603 -1.05 -8.25 -1.03
CA ASP A 603 -0.70 -8.91 0.22
C ASP A 603 0.81 -8.88 0.47
N PHE A 604 1.20 -8.49 1.69
CA PHE A 604 2.59 -8.39 2.11
C PHE A 604 2.99 -9.67 2.87
N PRO A 605 3.93 -10.46 2.36
CA PRO A 605 4.28 -11.74 2.98
C PRO A 605 5.14 -11.61 4.25
N GLY A 606 5.83 -10.49 4.43
CA GLY A 606 6.72 -10.22 5.56
C GLY A 606 6.01 -9.86 6.87
N GLN A 607 6.79 -9.44 7.86
CA GLN A 607 6.28 -8.87 9.13
C GLN A 607 5.18 -9.71 9.80
N GLY A 608 5.35 -11.03 9.78
CA GLY A 608 4.34 -11.93 10.34
C GLY A 608 3.15 -12.14 9.42
N THR A 609 3.34 -12.13 8.09
CA THR A 609 2.31 -12.38 7.06
C THR A 609 1.14 -11.38 7.13
N ALA A 610 1.38 -10.14 6.71
CA ALA A 610 0.40 -9.05 6.71
C ALA A 610 -0.48 -9.06 5.44
N LEU A 611 -1.66 -9.67 5.54
CA LEU A 611 -2.55 -9.93 4.41
C LEU A 611 -3.59 -8.81 4.21
N VAL A 612 -3.12 -7.59 4.01
CA VAL A 612 -3.95 -6.38 3.93
C VAL A 612 -4.51 -6.09 2.53
N GLY A 613 -4.13 -6.89 1.52
CA GLY A 613 -4.38 -6.59 0.12
C GLY A 613 -5.77 -6.99 -0.39
N MET A 614 -6.24 -6.26 -1.41
CA MET A 614 -7.34 -6.68 -2.29
C MET A 614 -6.84 -7.70 -3.33
N MET A 615 -5.56 -7.64 -3.65
CA MET A 615 -4.82 -8.59 -4.47
C MET A 615 -3.97 -9.50 -3.58
N ASN A 616 -3.75 -10.73 -4.04
CA ASN A 616 -2.81 -11.66 -3.43
C ASN A 616 -1.34 -11.26 -3.73
N SER A 617 -0.37 -12.02 -3.25
CA SER A 617 1.06 -11.73 -3.43
C SER A 617 1.54 -11.85 -4.89
N HIS A 618 0.75 -12.44 -5.79
CA HIS A 618 1.00 -12.51 -7.24
C HIS A 618 0.35 -11.36 -8.03
N LEU A 619 -0.14 -10.31 -7.36
CA LEU A 619 -0.88 -9.19 -7.96
C LEU A 619 -2.20 -9.61 -8.63
N GLU A 620 -2.76 -10.77 -8.29
CA GLU A 620 -4.07 -11.18 -8.80
C GLU A 620 -5.16 -10.78 -7.80
N PRO A 621 -6.31 -10.23 -8.27
CA PRO A 621 -7.45 -9.98 -7.39
C PRO A 621 -7.82 -11.25 -6.64
N LYS A 622 -8.04 -11.15 -5.33
CA LYS A 622 -8.56 -12.29 -4.56
C LYS A 622 -9.91 -12.72 -5.16
N PRO A 623 -10.26 -14.03 -5.16
CA PRO A 623 -11.43 -14.56 -5.86
C PRO A 623 -12.75 -14.30 -5.10
N TYR A 624 -12.96 -13.07 -4.64
CA TYR A 624 -14.11 -12.63 -3.85
C TYR A 624 -14.62 -11.27 -4.36
N PRO A 625 -15.93 -10.96 -4.21
CA PRO A 625 -16.50 -9.71 -4.69
C PRO A 625 -15.82 -8.45 -4.14
N PHE A 626 -15.36 -8.44 -2.88
CA PHE A 626 -14.70 -7.28 -2.28
C PHE A 626 -13.42 -6.85 -3.02
N ALA A 627 -12.75 -7.80 -3.66
CA ALA A 627 -11.46 -7.60 -4.29
C ALA A 627 -11.55 -7.13 -5.75
N GLU A 628 -12.75 -7.08 -6.34
CA GLU A 628 -12.92 -6.66 -7.73
C GLU A 628 -12.40 -5.22 -7.96
N PRO A 629 -11.55 -4.97 -8.97
CA PRO A 629 -10.96 -3.65 -9.20
C PRO A 629 -11.99 -2.52 -9.28
N ALA A 630 -13.14 -2.78 -9.92
CA ALA A 630 -14.22 -1.82 -10.08
C ALA A 630 -14.84 -1.39 -8.74
N LYS A 631 -14.94 -2.28 -7.75
CA LYS A 631 -15.48 -1.94 -6.41
C LYS A 631 -14.55 -1.00 -5.66
N PHE A 632 -13.23 -1.19 -5.77
CA PHE A 632 -12.26 -0.30 -5.12
C PHE A 632 -12.14 1.04 -5.86
N GLN A 633 -12.08 1.00 -7.20
CA GLN A 633 -12.00 2.20 -8.05
C GLN A 633 -13.24 3.11 -7.88
N ALA A 634 -14.38 2.56 -7.47
CA ALA A 634 -15.62 3.33 -7.25
C ALA A 634 -15.42 4.51 -6.28
N PHE A 635 -14.56 4.36 -5.27
CA PHE A 635 -14.20 5.41 -4.32
C PHE A 635 -12.77 5.94 -4.48
N PHE A 636 -11.86 5.21 -5.12
CA PHE A 636 -10.49 5.67 -5.36
C PHE A 636 -10.25 6.23 -6.76
N ARG A 637 -10.87 7.39 -7.05
CA ARG A 637 -10.88 8.03 -8.38
C ARG A 637 -10.62 9.53 -8.31
N ASP A 638 -10.54 10.21 -9.46
CA ASP A 638 -10.21 11.64 -9.56
C ASP A 638 -11.41 12.56 -9.40
N GLN A 639 -12.59 12.06 -9.71
CA GLN A 639 -13.85 12.78 -9.65
C GLN A 639 -14.84 12.01 -8.79
N LEU A 640 -15.22 12.60 -7.65
CA LEU A 640 -16.10 11.95 -6.69
C LEU A 640 -17.05 12.97 -6.04
N PRO A 641 -18.38 12.76 -6.13
CA PRO A 641 -19.32 13.45 -5.25
C PRO A 641 -19.23 12.84 -3.84
N LEU A 642 -19.12 13.70 -2.84
CA LEU A 642 -18.92 13.34 -1.44
C LEU A 642 -20.13 13.81 -0.63
N ALA A 643 -20.96 12.87 -0.18
CA ALA A 643 -21.99 13.18 0.82
C ALA A 643 -21.31 13.44 2.17
N LEU A 644 -21.84 14.39 2.95
CA LEU A 644 -21.39 14.69 4.31
C LEU A 644 -22.48 14.31 5.31
N LEU A 645 -22.80 13.02 5.36
CA LEU A 645 -23.79 12.49 6.31
C LEU A 645 -23.23 12.57 7.74
N PRO A 646 -23.97 13.10 8.72
CA PRO A 646 -23.51 13.12 10.12
C PRO A 646 -23.60 11.75 10.80
N ARG A 647 -24.24 10.77 10.14
CA ARG A 647 -24.36 9.36 10.55
C ARG A 647 -25.00 8.53 9.44
N TYR A 648 -24.79 7.22 9.49
CA TYR A 648 -25.40 6.26 8.55
C TYR A 648 -26.78 5.75 8.98
N THR A 649 -27.11 5.86 10.28
CA THR A 649 -28.38 5.35 10.85
C THR A 649 -29.36 6.48 11.21
N TRP A 650 -30.64 6.30 10.87
CA TRP A 650 -31.72 7.29 11.02
C TRP A 650 -33.02 6.66 11.51
N GLU A 651 -33.87 7.48 12.15
CA GLU A 651 -35.28 7.12 12.34
C GLU A 651 -36.14 7.65 11.19
N ASN A 652 -37.23 6.93 10.84
CA ASN A 652 -38.11 7.33 9.73
C ASN A 652 -38.91 8.62 9.98
N THR A 653 -38.91 9.12 11.22
CA THR A 653 -39.49 10.42 11.60
C THR A 653 -38.53 11.58 11.39
N GLU A 654 -37.29 11.30 11.02
CA GLU A 654 -36.27 12.29 10.72
C GLU A 654 -36.27 12.65 9.23
N GLU A 655 -35.67 13.79 8.90
CA GLU A 655 -35.41 14.22 7.53
C GLU A 655 -33.92 14.03 7.22
N LEU A 656 -33.59 13.22 6.22
CA LEU A 656 -32.22 12.99 5.80
C LEU A 656 -31.69 14.26 5.11
N THR A 657 -30.79 14.96 5.77
CA THR A 657 -30.11 16.13 5.22
C THR A 657 -28.77 15.71 4.63
N VAL A 658 -28.55 15.98 3.35
CA VAL A 658 -27.36 15.56 2.60
C VAL A 658 -26.63 16.79 2.05
N PRO A 659 -25.70 17.38 2.83
CA PRO A 659 -24.71 18.29 2.27
C PRO A 659 -23.80 17.51 1.31
N VAL A 660 -23.40 18.15 0.20
CA VAL A 660 -22.54 17.53 -0.81
C VAL A 660 -21.37 18.43 -1.15
N LYS A 661 -20.17 17.84 -1.20
CA LYS A 661 -18.98 18.41 -1.84
C LYS A 661 -18.66 17.66 -3.12
N ILE A 662 -18.10 18.33 -4.13
CA ILE A 662 -17.55 17.70 -5.33
C ILE A 662 -16.03 17.82 -5.28
N ALA A 663 -15.36 16.68 -5.20
CA ALA A 663 -13.93 16.56 -5.44
C ALA A 663 -13.73 16.35 -6.94
N ASN A 664 -13.19 17.35 -7.63
CA ASN A 664 -12.84 17.24 -9.05
C ASN A 664 -11.34 17.50 -9.22
N TYR A 665 -10.57 16.42 -9.29
CA TYR A 665 -9.13 16.42 -9.59
C TYR A 665 -8.83 15.86 -10.98
N GLY A 666 -9.88 15.68 -11.81
CA GLY A 666 -9.77 15.28 -13.21
C GLY A 666 -9.39 16.44 -14.12
N LYS A 667 -9.42 16.20 -15.44
CA LYS A 667 -9.00 17.19 -16.46
C LYS A 667 -10.10 18.19 -16.85
N THR A 668 -11.36 17.81 -16.68
CA THR A 668 -12.52 18.57 -17.17
C THR A 668 -13.36 19.09 -16.01
N ALA A 669 -14.01 20.24 -16.23
CA ALA A 669 -15.01 20.73 -15.27
C ALA A 669 -16.21 19.77 -15.28
N LEU A 670 -16.78 19.54 -14.10
CA LEU A 670 -18.10 18.92 -13.97
C LEU A 670 -19.14 20.03 -13.82
N SER A 671 -20.33 19.84 -14.38
CA SER A 671 -21.39 20.85 -14.33
C SER A 671 -22.78 20.25 -14.28
N GLY A 672 -23.72 21.00 -13.73
CA GLY A 672 -25.12 20.59 -13.60
C GLY A 672 -25.56 20.53 -12.15
N ARG A 673 -26.72 19.90 -11.94
CA ARG A 673 -27.31 19.74 -10.61
C ARG A 673 -26.85 18.43 -10.01
N VAL A 674 -26.49 18.44 -8.73
CA VAL A 674 -26.18 17.22 -8.01
C VAL A 674 -27.49 16.53 -7.65
N GLN A 675 -27.68 15.33 -8.17
CA GLN A 675 -28.83 14.49 -7.89
C GLN A 675 -28.53 13.57 -6.71
N CYS A 676 -29.42 13.53 -5.74
CA CYS A 676 -29.39 12.62 -4.61
C CYS A 676 -30.67 11.79 -4.61
N THR A 677 -30.54 10.47 -4.66
CA THR A 677 -31.69 9.54 -4.70
C THR A 677 -31.50 8.43 -3.68
N LEU A 678 -32.56 8.09 -2.96
CA LEU A 678 -32.61 6.98 -2.01
C LEU A 678 -33.38 5.81 -2.61
N TRP A 679 -32.75 4.64 -2.61
CA TRP A 679 -33.32 3.40 -3.18
C TRP A 679 -33.41 2.31 -2.12
N ALA A 680 -34.53 1.59 -2.08
CA ALA A 680 -34.68 0.36 -1.30
C ALA A 680 -34.34 -0.87 -2.18
N ASP A 681 -33.89 -1.96 -1.55
CA ASP A 681 -33.54 -3.23 -2.19
C ASP A 681 -32.41 -3.18 -3.25
N ALA A 682 -31.62 -2.11 -3.25
CA ALA A 682 -30.41 -2.04 -4.05
C ALA A 682 -29.36 -3.00 -3.45
N LYS A 683 -29.10 -4.12 -4.14
CA LYS A 683 -28.00 -5.01 -3.76
C LYS A 683 -26.67 -4.26 -3.85
N ASP A 684 -25.73 -4.64 -2.99
CA ASP A 684 -24.41 -4.02 -2.75
C ASP A 684 -23.42 -4.15 -3.93
N SER A 685 -23.89 -3.87 -5.14
CA SER A 685 -23.17 -4.01 -6.41
C SER A 685 -22.46 -2.71 -6.81
N GLY A 686 -22.71 -1.59 -6.13
CA GLY A 686 -22.11 -0.28 -6.45
C GLY A 686 -22.33 0.21 -7.88
N THR A 687 -23.19 -0.44 -8.67
CA THR A 687 -23.22 -0.26 -10.13
C THR A 687 -24.62 -0.30 -10.77
N GLU A 688 -25.67 -0.79 -10.10
CA GLU A 688 -27.00 -0.88 -10.74
C GLU A 688 -28.16 -0.27 -9.94
N GLU A 689 -28.98 0.53 -10.64
CA GLU A 689 -30.28 1.05 -10.19
C GLU A 689 -31.32 -0.08 -10.17
N THR A 690 -31.19 -0.99 -9.21
CA THR A 690 -32.20 -2.02 -8.94
C THR A 690 -32.87 -1.67 -7.61
N GLY A 691 -34.18 -1.42 -7.61
CA GLY A 691 -34.87 -1.06 -6.38
C GLY A 691 -36.05 -0.11 -6.53
N GLU A 692 -36.78 0.10 -5.43
CA GLU A 692 -37.83 1.11 -5.34
C GLU A 692 -37.23 2.47 -4.95
N LEU A 693 -37.53 3.52 -5.73
CA LEU A 693 -37.14 4.89 -5.40
C LEU A 693 -37.97 5.40 -4.22
N ILE A 694 -37.33 5.64 -3.09
CA ILE A 694 -37.96 6.13 -1.86
C ILE A 694 -38.11 7.65 -1.87
N ALA A 695 -37.03 8.36 -2.24
CA ALA A 695 -37.01 9.81 -2.31
C ALA A 695 -35.91 10.28 -3.27
N GLY A 696 -36.08 11.49 -3.82
CA GLY A 696 -35.07 12.11 -4.68
C GLY A 696 -35.16 13.63 -4.62
N ALA A 697 -34.01 14.29 -4.65
CA ALA A 697 -33.89 15.73 -4.70
C ALA A 697 -32.60 16.11 -5.46
N GLU A 698 -32.54 17.36 -5.89
CA GLU A 698 -31.38 17.90 -6.58
C GLU A 698 -30.99 19.27 -6.00
N THR A 699 -29.70 19.60 -6.10
CA THR A 699 -29.20 20.93 -5.75
C THR A 699 -29.57 21.95 -6.83
N GLU A 700 -29.26 23.22 -6.57
CA GLU A 700 -29.16 24.20 -7.64
C GLU A 700 -28.05 23.83 -8.62
N GLU A 701 -28.09 24.45 -9.80
CA GLU A 701 -27.11 24.20 -10.86
C GLU A 701 -25.74 24.76 -10.45
N GLY A 702 -24.72 23.92 -10.54
CA GLY A 702 -23.35 24.23 -10.13
C GLY A 702 -22.33 23.98 -11.23
N SER A 703 -21.13 24.52 -11.02
CA SER A 703 -19.95 24.27 -11.83
C SER A 703 -18.78 23.95 -10.91
N PHE A 704 -18.14 22.81 -11.15
CA PHE A 704 -17.12 22.24 -10.28
C PHE A 704 -15.81 22.13 -11.09
N PRO A 705 -14.91 23.12 -10.97
CA PRO A 705 -13.72 23.23 -11.82
C PRO A 705 -12.68 22.14 -11.52
N PRO A 706 -11.82 21.79 -12.49
CA PRO A 706 -10.67 20.91 -12.27
C PRO A 706 -9.74 21.40 -11.15
N GLY A 707 -9.18 20.46 -10.40
CA GLY A 707 -8.23 20.72 -9.32
C GLY A 707 -8.83 21.32 -8.05
N ALA A 708 -10.12 21.09 -7.78
CA ALA A 708 -10.82 21.72 -6.66
C ALA A 708 -11.71 20.75 -5.87
N LEU A 709 -11.84 21.03 -4.58
CA LEU A 709 -12.91 20.55 -3.71
C LEU A 709 -13.91 21.69 -3.54
N THR A 710 -15.16 21.46 -3.92
CA THR A 710 -16.19 22.53 -4.02
C THR A 710 -17.46 22.14 -3.29
N GLU A 711 -18.10 23.11 -2.65
CA GLU A 711 -19.45 22.93 -2.08
C GLU A 711 -20.48 22.88 -3.20
N ALA A 712 -21.37 21.89 -3.17
CA ALA A 712 -22.42 21.71 -4.16
C ALA A 712 -23.82 22.09 -3.64
N GLY A 713 -23.93 22.33 -2.34
CA GLY A 713 -25.18 22.63 -1.67
C GLY A 713 -25.65 21.46 -0.80
N CYS A 714 -26.95 21.47 -0.48
CA CYS A 714 -27.55 20.52 0.44
C CYS A 714 -28.96 20.18 -0.02
N VAL A 715 -29.32 18.90 0.05
CA VAL A 715 -30.68 18.42 -0.22
C VAL A 715 -31.29 17.80 1.02
N LYS A 716 -32.62 17.71 1.02
CA LYS A 716 -33.40 17.10 2.09
C LYS A 716 -34.29 16.01 1.50
N LEU A 717 -34.23 14.82 2.08
CA LEU A 717 -34.99 13.66 1.65
C LEU A 717 -35.87 13.17 2.81
N SER A 718 -37.17 13.05 2.57
CA SER A 718 -38.11 12.54 3.58
C SER A 718 -37.96 11.02 3.73
N LEU A 719 -37.94 10.55 4.97
CA LEU A 719 -37.92 9.12 5.31
C LEU A 719 -39.30 8.59 5.72
N GLU A 720 -40.33 9.44 5.72
CA GLU A 720 -41.65 9.11 6.27
C GLU A 720 -42.32 7.90 5.59
N SER A 721 -42.01 7.64 4.31
CA SER A 721 -42.56 6.50 3.56
C SER A 721 -41.99 5.15 4.03
N VAL A 722 -40.83 5.13 4.70
CA VAL A 722 -40.17 3.92 5.19
C VAL A 722 -40.87 3.42 6.44
N LYS A 723 -41.79 2.46 6.31
CA LYS A 723 -42.63 1.98 7.43
C LYS A 723 -42.09 0.75 8.16
N LYS A 724 -41.02 0.15 7.64
CA LYS A 724 -40.34 -1.01 8.24
C LYS A 724 -38.84 -0.71 8.31
N PRO A 725 -38.10 -1.35 9.22
CA PRO A 725 -36.64 -1.36 9.20
C PRO A 725 -36.12 -1.63 7.78
N SER A 726 -35.25 -0.77 7.25
CA SER A 726 -34.77 -0.86 5.86
C SER A 726 -33.32 -0.42 5.73
N ARG A 727 -32.55 -1.16 4.92
CA ARG A 727 -31.27 -0.70 4.36
C ARG A 727 -31.58 -0.03 3.02
N LEU A 728 -31.21 1.24 2.89
CA LEU A 728 -31.35 2.03 1.68
C LEU A 728 -29.98 2.35 1.10
N THR A 729 -29.93 2.69 -0.18
CA THR A 729 -28.74 3.22 -0.84
C THR A 729 -28.98 4.65 -1.29
N LEU A 730 -28.19 5.58 -0.75
CA LEU A 730 -28.10 6.96 -1.21
C LEU A 730 -27.13 7.04 -2.39
N LYS A 731 -27.65 7.26 -3.60
CA LYS A 731 -26.86 7.59 -4.78
C LYS A 731 -26.72 9.10 -4.91
N VAL A 732 -25.48 9.59 -5.00
CA VAL A 732 -25.14 10.99 -5.29
C VAL A 732 -24.45 11.04 -6.64
N SER A 733 -24.95 11.87 -7.57
CA SER A 733 -24.38 11.93 -8.92
C SER A 733 -24.43 13.32 -9.54
N VAL A 734 -23.41 13.63 -10.34
CA VAL A 734 -23.34 14.82 -11.19
C VAL A 734 -22.43 14.57 -12.39
N ASP A 735 -22.91 14.89 -13.60
CA ASP A 735 -22.10 14.87 -14.83
C ASP A 735 -21.30 13.55 -15.04
N GLY A 736 -21.95 12.41 -14.78
CA GLY A 736 -21.35 11.07 -14.87
C GLY A 736 -20.50 10.64 -13.67
N ALA A 737 -20.10 11.54 -12.77
CA ALA A 737 -19.49 11.19 -11.49
C ALA A 737 -20.57 10.71 -10.51
N VAL A 738 -20.31 9.60 -9.81
CA VAL A 738 -21.28 8.93 -8.93
C VAL A 738 -20.60 8.41 -7.67
N ASN A 739 -21.31 8.46 -6.55
CA ASN A 739 -20.95 7.78 -5.30
C ASN A 739 -22.20 7.23 -4.60
N TYR A 740 -22.05 6.21 -3.75
CA TYR A 740 -23.15 5.48 -3.12
C TYR A 740 -22.93 5.31 -1.62
N TYR A 741 -23.89 5.65 -0.76
CA TYR A 741 -23.76 5.48 0.68
C TYR A 741 -24.88 4.57 1.21
N PRO A 742 -24.59 3.59 2.07
CA PRO A 742 -25.64 2.86 2.73
C PRO A 742 -26.33 3.76 3.78
N VAL A 743 -27.63 3.63 3.94
CA VAL A 743 -28.42 4.38 4.93
C VAL A 743 -29.40 3.43 5.60
N TRP A 744 -29.29 3.25 6.91
CA TRP A 744 -30.21 2.42 7.67
C TRP A 744 -31.30 3.28 8.28
N VAL A 745 -32.55 2.87 8.07
CA VAL A 745 -33.72 3.62 8.54
C VAL A 745 -34.59 2.69 9.38
N TYR A 746 -34.86 3.11 10.61
CA TYR A 746 -35.67 2.36 11.57
C TYR A 746 -36.92 3.16 11.98
N PRO A 747 -38.11 2.56 12.06
CA PRO A 747 -39.22 3.16 12.78
C PRO A 747 -38.85 3.37 14.26
N PRO A 748 -39.21 4.50 14.89
CA PRO A 748 -38.93 4.72 16.30
C PRO A 748 -39.47 3.60 17.18
N VAL A 749 -38.60 3.05 18.01
CA VAL A 749 -38.98 2.13 19.08
C VAL A 749 -38.73 2.84 20.39
N SER A 750 -39.80 3.23 21.08
CA SER A 750 -39.65 3.90 22.37
C SER A 750 -39.09 2.96 23.43
N PRO A 751 -38.15 3.38 24.28
CA PRO A 751 -37.60 2.55 25.36
C PRO A 751 -38.68 1.97 26.28
N GLU A 752 -39.76 2.70 26.54
CA GLU A 752 -40.90 2.22 27.33
C GLU A 752 -41.69 1.07 26.67
N ASN A 753 -41.57 0.91 25.36
CA ASN A 753 -42.20 -0.15 24.57
C ASN A 753 -41.23 -1.32 24.30
N LEU A 754 -39.94 -1.18 24.61
CA LEU A 754 -38.95 -2.26 24.61
C LEU A 754 -39.10 -3.10 25.87
N VAL A 755 -40.18 -3.86 25.94
CA VAL A 755 -40.50 -4.72 27.09
C VAL A 755 -40.20 -6.17 26.73
N CYS A 756 -39.35 -6.81 27.52
CA CYS A 756 -39.10 -8.25 27.42
C CYS A 756 -40.44 -9.03 27.51
N PRO A 757 -40.69 -10.03 26.64
CA PRO A 757 -41.93 -10.81 26.68
C PRO A 757 -42.16 -11.49 28.04
N GLU A 758 -43.42 -11.57 28.50
CA GLU A 758 -43.77 -12.10 29.84
C GLU A 758 -43.33 -13.56 30.05
N ASN A 759 -43.22 -14.34 28.99
CA ASN A 759 -42.81 -15.74 29.00
C ASN A 759 -41.27 -15.94 28.95
N VAL A 760 -40.50 -14.85 28.96
CA VAL A 760 -39.04 -14.84 28.88
C VAL A 760 -38.47 -14.26 30.18
N TYR A 761 -37.50 -14.95 30.78
CA TYR A 761 -36.71 -14.39 31.86
C TYR A 761 -35.46 -13.72 31.29
N GLU A 762 -35.48 -12.39 31.18
CA GLU A 762 -34.29 -11.60 30.89
C GLU A 762 -33.46 -11.39 32.16
N THR A 763 -32.16 -11.64 32.07
CA THR A 763 -31.22 -11.41 33.17
C THR A 763 -29.83 -11.05 32.66
N GLN A 764 -29.12 -10.25 33.44
CA GLN A 764 -27.72 -9.86 33.20
C GLN A 764 -26.71 -10.87 33.75
N ARG A 765 -27.16 -11.87 34.52
CA ARG A 765 -26.29 -12.86 35.18
C ARG A 765 -26.90 -14.24 35.08
N PHE A 766 -26.05 -15.25 35.08
CA PHE A 766 -26.52 -16.64 35.12
C PHE A 766 -26.84 -17.08 36.56
N ASP A 767 -27.88 -16.45 37.13
CA ASP A 767 -28.33 -16.58 38.52
C ASP A 767 -29.15 -17.85 38.81
N GLU A 768 -29.51 -18.07 40.09
CA GLU A 768 -30.32 -19.23 40.50
C GLU A 768 -31.71 -19.26 39.85
N LYS A 769 -32.28 -18.09 39.55
CA LYS A 769 -33.58 -17.98 38.89
C LYS A 769 -33.50 -18.42 37.44
N ALA A 770 -32.44 -18.06 36.71
CA ALA A 770 -32.19 -18.52 35.34
C ALA A 770 -32.11 -20.05 35.29
N ARG A 771 -31.35 -20.66 36.21
CA ARG A 771 -31.24 -22.12 36.34
C ARG A 771 -32.60 -22.77 36.60
N SER A 772 -33.40 -22.18 37.49
CA SER A 772 -34.74 -22.69 37.83
C SER A 772 -35.72 -22.58 36.66
N VAL A 773 -35.69 -21.48 35.90
CA VAL A 773 -36.51 -21.28 34.70
C VAL A 773 -36.14 -22.29 33.62
N LEU A 774 -34.84 -22.52 33.38
CA LEU A 774 -34.37 -23.52 32.42
C LEU A 774 -34.79 -24.94 32.84
N ALA A 775 -34.60 -25.32 34.11
CA ALA A 775 -35.02 -26.62 34.65
C ALA A 775 -36.52 -26.89 34.50
N ALA A 776 -37.34 -25.85 34.50
CA ALA A 776 -38.78 -25.93 34.28
C ALA A 776 -39.20 -25.95 32.79
N GLY A 777 -38.24 -25.95 31.85
CA GLY A 777 -38.51 -25.90 30.41
C GLY A 777 -38.79 -24.49 29.87
N GLY A 778 -38.51 -23.45 30.65
CA GLY A 778 -38.76 -22.06 30.30
C GLY A 778 -37.76 -21.45 29.31
N CYS A 779 -37.90 -20.15 29.06
CA CYS A 779 -37.06 -19.36 28.17
C CYS A 779 -36.23 -18.34 28.96
N VAL A 780 -34.92 -18.27 28.71
CA VAL A 780 -34.01 -17.29 29.32
C VAL A 780 -33.34 -16.46 28.22
N TYR A 781 -33.35 -15.14 28.39
CA TYR A 781 -32.48 -14.23 27.63
C TYR A 781 -31.35 -13.75 28.55
N LEU A 782 -30.16 -14.30 28.35
CA LEU A 782 -28.97 -13.94 29.13
C LEU A 782 -28.20 -12.85 28.39
N THR A 783 -28.17 -11.65 28.97
CA THR A 783 -27.62 -10.44 28.34
C THR A 783 -26.72 -9.67 29.33
N PRO A 784 -25.54 -10.22 29.70
CA PRO A 784 -24.64 -9.55 30.62
C PRO A 784 -24.16 -8.21 30.05
N PRO A 785 -23.85 -7.22 30.92
CA PRO A 785 -23.15 -6.02 30.48
C PRO A 785 -21.88 -6.37 29.72
N SER A 786 -21.54 -5.59 28.70
CA SER A 786 -20.35 -5.79 27.87
C SER A 786 -19.08 -5.29 28.58
N THR A 787 -18.79 -5.84 29.76
CA THR A 787 -17.61 -5.50 30.56
C THR A 787 -16.80 -6.74 30.90
N LYS A 788 -15.51 -6.54 31.21
CA LYS A 788 -14.58 -7.62 31.57
C LYS A 788 -15.03 -8.37 32.82
N GLU A 789 -15.66 -7.67 33.76
CA GLU A 789 -16.16 -8.23 35.02
C GLU A 789 -17.38 -9.12 34.79
N ALA A 790 -18.30 -8.70 33.91
CA ALA A 790 -19.50 -9.45 33.59
C ALA A 790 -19.21 -10.63 32.65
N LEU A 791 -18.23 -10.49 31.75
CA LEU A 791 -17.81 -11.47 30.75
C LEU A 791 -16.32 -11.81 30.92
N PRO A 792 -15.92 -12.54 31.96
CA PRO A 792 -14.51 -12.75 32.30
C PRO A 792 -13.71 -13.55 31.26
N LYS A 793 -14.39 -14.32 30.39
CA LYS A 793 -13.79 -15.08 29.29
C LYS A 793 -14.13 -14.44 27.95
N SER A 794 -13.67 -13.22 27.74
CA SER A 794 -13.95 -12.46 26.51
C SER A 794 -12.80 -11.54 26.15
N ILE A 795 -12.76 -11.12 24.88
CA ILE A 795 -11.95 -10.00 24.42
C ILE A 795 -12.83 -8.78 24.15
N ARG A 796 -12.24 -7.58 24.15
CA ARG A 796 -12.86 -6.41 23.55
C ARG A 796 -12.73 -6.56 22.03
N ALA A 797 -13.86 -6.67 21.32
CA ALA A 797 -13.86 -6.66 19.87
C ALA A 797 -13.81 -5.22 19.35
N GLN A 798 -13.84 -5.08 18.03
CA GLN A 798 -13.67 -3.82 17.30
C GLN A 798 -14.46 -3.87 15.99
N PHE A 799 -14.64 -2.71 15.37
CA PHE A 799 -15.41 -2.61 14.13
C PHE A 799 -14.61 -3.10 12.91
N THR A 800 -13.35 -2.70 12.80
CA THR A 800 -12.47 -3.10 11.69
C THR A 800 -11.74 -4.41 11.99
N THR A 801 -11.05 -4.95 10.99
CA THR A 801 -10.06 -6.02 11.21
C THR A 801 -8.80 -5.49 11.90
N ASP A 802 -7.93 -6.40 12.35
CA ASP A 802 -6.64 -6.05 12.91
C ASP A 802 -5.82 -5.17 11.94
N PHE A 803 -5.04 -4.27 12.53
CA PHE A 803 -4.08 -3.44 11.82
C PHE A 803 -2.86 -4.27 11.44
N TRP A 804 -2.57 -4.33 10.13
CA TRP A 804 -1.42 -4.96 9.52
C TRP A 804 -1.28 -6.47 9.77
N SER A 805 -0.70 -6.86 10.90
CA SER A 805 -0.59 -8.24 11.38
C SER A 805 -0.33 -8.23 12.88
N VAL A 806 -0.99 -9.15 13.60
CA VAL A 806 -0.73 -9.41 15.03
C VAL A 806 0.63 -10.05 15.28
N GLY A 807 1.29 -10.58 14.23
CA GLY A 807 2.70 -10.97 14.31
C GLY A 807 3.58 -9.76 14.58
N THR A 808 3.37 -8.63 13.91
CA THR A 808 4.17 -7.42 14.17
C THR A 808 3.62 -6.59 15.32
N PHE A 809 2.30 -6.48 15.43
CA PHE A 809 1.64 -5.68 16.46
C PHE A 809 0.86 -6.58 17.42
N ALA A 810 1.59 -7.33 18.26
CA ALA A 810 1.03 -8.34 19.16
C ALA A 810 0.14 -7.78 20.31
N GLN A 811 0.08 -6.45 20.47
CA GLN A 811 -0.75 -5.81 21.50
C GLN A 811 -2.24 -5.79 21.13
N GLN A 812 -2.58 -6.05 19.87
CA GLN A 812 -3.95 -6.06 19.37
C GLN A 812 -4.76 -7.23 19.94
N ALA A 813 -6.06 -7.03 20.11
CA ALA A 813 -6.93 -8.04 20.71
C ALA A 813 -7.14 -9.27 19.79
N GLY A 814 -7.00 -9.13 18.47
CA GLY A 814 -7.18 -10.21 17.48
C GLY A 814 -8.51 -10.19 16.73
N GLY A 815 -9.34 -9.16 16.92
CA GLY A 815 -10.72 -9.13 16.42
C GLY A 815 -10.76 -8.80 14.92
N MET A 816 -11.42 -9.66 14.14
CA MET A 816 -11.49 -9.53 12.68
C MET A 816 -12.88 -9.12 12.17
N GLY A 817 -13.75 -8.61 13.05
CA GLY A 817 -15.14 -8.29 12.71
C GLY A 817 -16.05 -9.53 12.75
N GLN A 818 -17.30 -9.38 12.28
CA GLN A 818 -18.32 -10.40 12.50
C GLN A 818 -18.69 -11.17 11.23
N LEU A 819 -18.94 -12.47 11.39
CA LEU A 819 -19.65 -13.31 10.43
C LEU A 819 -21.08 -13.55 10.94
N ILE A 820 -22.07 -13.10 10.17
CA ILE A 820 -23.47 -13.01 10.58
C ILE A 820 -24.31 -14.00 9.77
N ASP A 821 -25.14 -14.79 10.45
CA ASP A 821 -26.17 -15.61 9.81
C ASP A 821 -27.35 -14.72 9.40
N SER A 822 -27.19 -13.95 8.32
CA SER A 822 -28.20 -12.96 7.86
C SER A 822 -29.54 -13.58 7.47
N ALA A 823 -29.61 -14.90 7.26
CA ALA A 823 -30.85 -15.62 6.99
C ALA A 823 -31.62 -16.01 8.27
N HIS A 824 -31.03 -15.80 9.45
CA HIS A 824 -31.65 -16.18 10.72
C HIS A 824 -32.94 -15.38 10.97
N PRO A 825 -34.05 -16.01 11.42
CA PRO A 825 -35.35 -15.33 11.59
C PRO A 825 -35.33 -14.12 12.52
N LEU A 826 -34.35 -14.05 13.43
CA LEU A 826 -34.11 -12.89 14.29
C LEU A 826 -33.94 -11.59 13.50
N PHE A 827 -33.35 -11.64 12.31
CA PHE A 827 -33.04 -10.46 11.49
C PHE A 827 -34.19 -10.00 10.57
N GLU A 828 -35.40 -10.57 10.68
CA GLU A 828 -36.56 -10.17 9.84
C GLU A 828 -36.85 -8.65 9.92
N ASP A 829 -36.69 -8.05 11.11
CA ASP A 829 -36.87 -6.61 11.36
C ASP A 829 -35.53 -5.87 11.60
N PHE A 830 -34.41 -6.45 11.17
CA PHE A 830 -33.08 -5.85 11.26
C PHE A 830 -32.27 -6.16 9.98
N PRO A 831 -32.40 -5.33 8.93
CA PRO A 831 -31.69 -5.56 7.67
C PRO A 831 -30.18 -5.62 7.85
N THR A 832 -29.60 -6.75 7.48
CA THR A 832 -28.17 -7.02 7.61
C THR A 832 -27.68 -7.95 6.50
N ASP A 833 -26.39 -7.84 6.19
CA ASP A 833 -25.67 -8.78 5.34
C ASP A 833 -24.87 -9.77 6.21
N SER A 834 -24.09 -10.65 5.58
CA SER A 834 -23.30 -11.70 6.26
C SER A 834 -22.04 -11.18 6.97
N HIS A 835 -21.75 -9.89 6.88
CA HIS A 835 -20.60 -9.23 7.50
C HIS A 835 -21.05 -7.95 8.24
N THR A 836 -20.18 -7.45 9.12
CA THR A 836 -20.35 -6.15 9.78
C THR A 836 -20.41 -5.01 8.75
N ASP A 837 -21.29 -4.04 8.98
CA ASP A 837 -21.38 -2.76 8.24
C ASP A 837 -21.76 -1.65 9.26
N TRP A 838 -21.87 -0.38 8.87
CA TRP A 838 -21.90 0.77 9.80
C TRP A 838 -22.99 0.72 10.88
N GLN A 839 -24.15 0.10 10.61
CA GLN A 839 -25.22 -0.09 11.60
C GLN A 839 -24.82 -1.05 12.74
N TRP A 840 -23.82 -1.90 12.53
CA TRP A 840 -23.31 -2.79 13.56
C TRP A 840 -22.31 -2.11 14.49
N TRP A 841 -21.79 -0.92 14.15
CA TRP A 841 -20.69 -0.28 14.87
C TRP A 841 -20.86 -0.23 16.40
N PRO A 842 -22.05 0.12 16.97
CA PRO A 842 -22.21 0.13 18.41
C PRO A 842 -22.09 -1.27 19.06
N MET A 843 -22.48 -2.32 18.34
CA MET A 843 -22.49 -3.71 18.81
C MET A 843 -21.17 -4.44 18.48
N ALA A 844 -20.54 -4.16 17.33
CA ALA A 844 -19.31 -4.81 16.90
C ALA A 844 -18.16 -4.54 17.87
N SER A 845 -18.06 -3.32 18.39
CA SER A 845 -17.03 -2.90 19.36
C SER A 845 -17.23 -3.44 20.79
N GLN A 846 -18.23 -4.30 21.00
CA GLN A 846 -18.54 -4.90 22.30
C GLN A 846 -17.69 -6.13 22.58
N ARG A 847 -17.87 -6.78 23.73
CA ARG A 847 -17.05 -7.92 24.11
C ARG A 847 -17.52 -9.19 23.42
N ALA A 848 -16.60 -9.93 22.82
CA ALA A 848 -16.85 -11.25 22.24
C ALA A 848 -16.42 -12.34 23.22
N VAL A 849 -17.32 -13.28 23.52
CA VAL A 849 -17.01 -14.37 24.46
C VAL A 849 -16.15 -15.43 23.80
N ILE A 850 -15.12 -15.89 24.50
CA ILE A 850 -14.27 -17.00 24.09
C ILE A 850 -14.92 -18.30 24.55
N LEU A 851 -15.29 -19.14 23.59
CA LEU A 851 -15.94 -20.42 23.82
C LEU A 851 -14.88 -21.53 23.93
N PRO A 852 -15.05 -22.51 24.83
CA PRO A 852 -14.11 -23.62 24.98
C PRO A 852 -14.15 -24.62 23.82
N LYS A 853 -15.18 -24.55 22.97
CA LYS A 853 -15.34 -25.31 21.73
C LYS A 853 -16.20 -24.51 20.76
N ARG A 854 -16.09 -24.80 19.46
CA ARG A 854 -16.98 -24.23 18.44
C ARG A 854 -18.43 -24.65 18.69
N ILE A 855 -19.35 -23.72 18.45
CA ILE A 855 -20.80 -23.89 18.50
C ILE A 855 -21.40 -23.22 17.27
N GLN A 856 -22.69 -23.43 17.01
CA GLN A 856 -23.40 -22.65 16.00
C GLN A 856 -23.71 -21.26 16.57
N ALA A 857 -23.13 -20.20 16.03
CA ALA A 857 -23.44 -18.83 16.45
C ALA A 857 -24.34 -18.15 15.42
N ILE A 858 -25.19 -17.24 15.89
CA ILE A 858 -25.95 -16.32 15.01
C ILE A 858 -25.02 -15.18 14.56
N ILE A 859 -24.17 -14.71 15.49
CA ILE A 859 -23.10 -13.73 15.23
C ILE A 859 -21.80 -14.30 15.77
N THR A 860 -20.94 -14.74 14.86
CA THR A 860 -19.57 -15.16 15.14
C THR A 860 -18.68 -13.92 15.15
N GLU A 861 -17.89 -13.73 16.20
CA GLU A 861 -16.76 -12.80 16.14
C GLU A 861 -15.59 -13.56 15.53
N MET A 862 -15.07 -13.10 14.40
CA MET A 862 -13.93 -13.72 13.74
C MET A 862 -12.65 -13.36 14.49
N ASP A 863 -11.72 -14.30 14.53
CA ASP A 863 -10.44 -14.14 15.19
C ASP A 863 -9.30 -14.17 14.17
N SER A 864 -8.20 -13.48 14.48
CA SER A 864 -6.97 -13.56 13.70
C SER A 864 -6.55 -15.01 13.51
N TYR A 865 -6.00 -15.31 12.33
CA TYR A 865 -5.47 -16.63 12.02
C TYR A 865 -4.34 -17.06 12.97
N ALA A 866 -3.72 -16.10 13.66
CA ALA A 866 -2.69 -16.34 14.65
C ALA A 866 -3.24 -16.87 15.99
N TYR A 867 -4.54 -16.74 16.28
CA TYR A 867 -5.15 -17.18 17.53
C TYR A 867 -6.24 -18.25 17.32
N LEU A 868 -7.15 -18.04 16.37
CA LEU A 868 -8.28 -18.94 16.04
C LEU A 868 -9.14 -19.34 17.26
N ARG A 869 -9.30 -18.45 18.24
CA ARG A 869 -10.19 -18.65 19.38
C ARG A 869 -11.63 -18.76 18.85
N PRO A 870 -12.42 -19.76 19.31
CA PRO A 870 -13.84 -19.80 18.99
C PRO A 870 -14.54 -18.64 19.72
N MET A 871 -15.06 -17.65 18.99
CA MET A 871 -15.68 -16.46 19.59
C MET A 871 -17.08 -16.20 19.02
N ALA A 872 -17.96 -15.67 19.85
CA ALA A 872 -19.32 -15.31 19.47
C ALA A 872 -19.80 -14.09 20.26
N GLN A 873 -20.76 -13.37 19.68
CA GLN A 873 -21.50 -12.31 20.37
C GLN A 873 -22.99 -12.64 20.56
N LEU A 874 -23.54 -13.53 19.74
CA LEU A 874 -24.94 -13.96 19.81
C LEU A 874 -25.08 -15.44 19.42
N PHE A 875 -25.70 -16.24 20.28
CA PHE A 875 -26.03 -17.64 19.98
C PHE A 875 -27.23 -18.11 20.79
N GLU A 876 -27.88 -19.18 20.33
CA GLU A 876 -29.02 -19.80 20.99
C GLU A 876 -28.80 -21.30 21.26
N CYS A 877 -29.37 -21.83 22.34
CA CYS A 877 -29.25 -23.25 22.65
C CYS A 877 -30.42 -23.77 23.51
N ARG A 878 -30.59 -25.09 23.51
CA ARG A 878 -31.22 -25.79 24.63
C ARG A 878 -30.23 -25.85 25.79
N CYS A 879 -30.69 -25.61 27.00
CA CYS A 879 -29.85 -25.65 28.20
C CYS A 879 -30.70 -26.03 29.42
N GLY A 880 -30.25 -27.02 30.20
CA GLY A 880 -30.88 -27.39 31.46
C GLY A 880 -32.36 -27.80 31.36
N GLY A 881 -32.82 -28.28 30.20
CA GLY A 881 -34.23 -28.64 29.94
C GLY A 881 -35.08 -27.54 29.31
N GLY A 882 -34.58 -26.30 29.24
CA GLY A 882 -35.24 -25.14 28.63
C GLY A 882 -34.50 -24.61 27.40
N ARG A 883 -34.79 -23.35 27.03
CA ARG A 883 -34.19 -22.65 25.89
C ARG A 883 -33.53 -21.35 26.35
N LEU A 884 -32.37 -21.03 25.76
CA LEU A 884 -31.57 -19.87 26.11
C LEU A 884 -31.10 -19.13 24.86
N LEU A 885 -31.23 -17.81 24.86
CA LEU A 885 -30.53 -16.90 23.95
C LEU A 885 -29.47 -16.14 24.75
N PHE A 886 -28.22 -16.15 24.27
CA PHE A 886 -27.10 -15.46 24.88
C PHE A 886 -26.68 -14.28 24.02
N SER A 887 -26.55 -13.08 24.60
CA SER A 887 -26.00 -11.89 23.94
C SER A 887 -24.92 -11.25 24.80
N SER A 888 -23.73 -11.02 24.25
CA SER A 888 -22.67 -10.25 24.92
C SER A 888 -22.57 -8.80 24.45
N MET A 889 -23.46 -8.36 23.56
CA MET A 889 -23.44 -7.01 22.97
C MET A 889 -23.87 -5.91 23.95
N GLY A 890 -24.34 -6.24 25.15
CA GLY A 890 -24.74 -5.25 26.16
C GLY A 890 -25.83 -4.28 25.67
N LEU A 891 -26.79 -4.75 24.87
CA LEU A 891 -27.74 -3.90 24.14
C LEU A 891 -28.50 -2.92 25.05
N GLN A 892 -28.78 -3.31 26.30
CA GLN A 892 -29.46 -2.47 27.29
C GLN A 892 -28.69 -1.19 27.63
N ASP A 893 -27.38 -1.17 27.43
CA ASP A 893 -26.50 -0.02 27.66
C ASP A 893 -26.27 0.81 26.38
N LEU A 894 -26.88 0.41 25.25
CA LEU A 894 -26.72 1.01 23.91
C LEU A 894 -27.98 1.71 23.40
N GLN A 895 -28.97 1.96 24.28
CA GLN A 895 -30.31 2.45 23.91
C GLN A 895 -30.34 3.87 23.34
N GLN A 896 -29.22 4.60 23.35
CA GLN A 896 -29.05 5.85 22.62
C GLN A 896 -29.06 5.65 21.09
N TYR A 897 -28.66 4.46 20.61
CA TYR A 897 -28.55 4.16 19.18
C TYR A 897 -29.84 3.52 18.63
N PRO A 898 -30.46 4.07 17.57
CA PRO A 898 -31.66 3.49 16.96
C PRO A 898 -31.48 2.04 16.48
N GLU A 899 -30.33 1.69 15.93
CA GLU A 899 -29.97 0.33 15.52
C GLU A 899 -29.98 -0.66 16.69
N ALA A 900 -29.49 -0.26 17.87
CA ALA A 900 -29.48 -1.12 19.06
C ALA A 900 -30.91 -1.34 19.59
N ARG A 901 -31.76 -0.30 19.53
CA ARG A 901 -33.20 -0.41 19.85
C ARG A 901 -33.91 -1.34 18.87
N ALA A 902 -33.64 -1.22 17.58
CA ALA A 902 -34.22 -2.06 16.54
C ALA A 902 -33.79 -3.54 16.69
N LEU A 903 -32.51 -3.79 16.96
CA LEU A 903 -32.01 -5.14 17.20
C LEU A 903 -32.61 -5.77 18.46
N LEU A 904 -32.70 -5.02 19.57
CA LEU A 904 -33.33 -5.51 20.80
C LEU A 904 -34.83 -5.82 20.60
N SER A 905 -35.54 -4.96 19.87
CA SER A 905 -36.94 -5.21 19.47
C SER A 905 -37.07 -6.51 18.65
N SER A 906 -36.15 -6.71 17.70
CA SER A 906 -36.11 -7.92 16.86
C SER A 906 -35.85 -9.19 17.68
N ILE A 907 -34.95 -9.11 18.66
CA ILE A 907 -34.71 -10.19 19.64
C ILE A 907 -35.97 -10.49 20.43
N TYR A 908 -36.67 -9.48 20.96
CA TYR A 908 -37.89 -9.69 21.73
C TYR A 908 -39.01 -10.30 20.88
N ARG A 909 -39.21 -9.85 19.64
CA ARG A 909 -40.14 -10.48 18.69
C ARG A 909 -39.82 -11.96 18.50
N TYR A 910 -38.56 -12.27 18.21
CA TYR A 910 -38.09 -13.63 17.98
C TYR A 910 -38.32 -14.54 19.19
N LEU A 911 -37.98 -14.07 20.40
CA LEU A 911 -38.18 -14.80 21.66
C LEU A 911 -39.66 -14.99 22.04
N ALA A 912 -40.53 -14.07 21.66
CA ALA A 912 -41.99 -14.22 21.83
C ALA A 912 -42.61 -15.17 20.79
N GLY A 913 -41.94 -15.35 19.64
CA GLY A 913 -42.41 -16.13 18.51
C GLY A 913 -42.26 -17.65 18.66
N GLY A 914 -42.94 -18.38 17.79
CA GLY A 914 -42.79 -19.84 17.67
C GLY A 914 -41.50 -20.28 16.98
N GLU A 915 -40.78 -19.34 16.35
CA GLU A 915 -39.54 -19.58 15.59
C GLU A 915 -38.33 -19.79 16.49
N PHE A 916 -38.37 -19.35 17.76
CA PHE A 916 -37.30 -19.60 18.72
C PHE A 916 -37.29 -21.08 19.14
N ALA A 917 -36.60 -21.90 18.35
CA ALA A 917 -36.56 -23.35 18.48
C ALA A 917 -35.12 -23.87 18.34
N PRO A 918 -34.22 -23.56 19.31
CA PRO A 918 -32.82 -23.90 19.18
C PRO A 918 -32.59 -25.41 19.06
N GLU A 919 -31.79 -25.79 18.06
CA GLU A 919 -31.48 -27.20 17.77
C GLU A 919 -30.29 -27.71 18.59
N GLN A 920 -29.25 -26.88 18.76
CA GLN A 920 -28.06 -27.21 19.53
C GLN A 920 -28.32 -27.18 21.03
N GLU A 921 -27.57 -28.00 21.78
CA GLU A 921 -27.71 -28.13 23.22
C GLU A 921 -26.36 -27.89 23.90
N LEU A 922 -26.36 -27.04 24.94
CA LEU A 922 -25.17 -26.65 25.69
C LEU A 922 -25.38 -26.88 27.18
N ASP A 923 -24.31 -27.29 27.86
CA ASP A 923 -24.33 -27.60 29.29
C ASP A 923 -24.50 -26.33 30.14
N VAL A 924 -25.19 -26.46 31.27
CA VAL A 924 -25.43 -25.37 32.23
C VAL A 924 -24.12 -24.80 32.76
N GLU A 925 -23.12 -25.65 32.98
CA GLU A 925 -21.78 -25.30 33.45
C GLU A 925 -21.02 -24.47 32.41
N LEU A 926 -21.23 -24.75 31.11
CA LEU A 926 -20.63 -23.96 30.04
C LEU A 926 -21.16 -22.53 30.08
N ILE A 927 -22.49 -22.36 30.10
CA ILE A 927 -23.14 -21.04 30.17
C ILE A 927 -22.71 -20.27 31.43
N ALA A 928 -22.68 -20.95 32.58
CA ALA A 928 -22.21 -20.37 33.84
C ALA A 928 -20.75 -19.90 33.80
N SER A 929 -19.93 -20.43 32.90
CA SER A 929 -18.53 -20.06 32.77
C SER A 929 -18.29 -18.84 31.88
N LEU A 930 -19.29 -18.43 31.08
CA LEU A 930 -19.19 -17.31 30.14
C LEU A 930 -19.60 -15.98 30.78
N ALA A 931 -20.52 -16.01 31.74
CA ALA A 931 -21.03 -14.83 32.45
C ALA A 931 -20.79 -14.94 33.96
N ALA A 932 -20.58 -13.80 34.64
CA ALA A 932 -20.39 -13.78 36.08
C ALA A 932 -21.57 -14.41 36.85
N GLY A 933 -21.24 -15.25 37.83
CA GLY A 933 -22.18 -15.81 38.81
C GLY A 933 -22.49 -14.84 39.97
N GLU A 934 -23.16 -15.32 41.01
CA GLU A 934 -23.36 -14.53 42.23
C GLU A 934 -22.03 -14.21 42.92
N VAL A 935 -21.81 -12.93 43.26
CA VAL A 935 -20.75 -12.51 44.18
C VAL A 935 -21.24 -12.82 45.58
N GLN A 936 -20.61 -13.75 46.30
CA GLN A 936 -20.80 -13.85 47.75
C GLN A 936 -20.38 -12.50 48.37
N PRO A 937 -21.23 -11.85 49.19
CA PRO A 937 -20.83 -10.64 49.88
C PRO A 937 -19.61 -10.96 50.77
N PRO A 938 -18.65 -10.02 50.94
CA PRO A 938 -17.48 -10.27 51.75
C PRO A 938 -17.91 -10.69 53.16
N GLU A 939 -17.37 -11.81 53.65
CA GLU A 939 -17.57 -12.24 55.04
C GLU A 939 -17.25 -11.05 55.95
N ARG A 940 -18.27 -10.54 56.64
CA ARG A 940 -18.06 -9.64 57.77
C ARG A 940 -17.24 -10.42 58.78
N THR A 941 -15.93 -10.20 58.81
CA THR A 941 -15.08 -10.60 59.93
C THR A 941 -15.65 -9.92 61.17
N SER A 942 -16.36 -10.70 61.98
CA SER A 942 -16.77 -10.33 63.32
C SER A 942 -15.52 -10.02 64.13
N SER A 943 -15.32 -8.76 64.47
CA SER A 943 -14.38 -8.34 65.50
C SER A 943 -14.74 -9.03 66.82
N ASN A 944 -14.00 -10.07 67.19
CA ASN A 944 -13.98 -10.55 68.56
C ASN A 944 -13.04 -9.67 69.37
N SER A 945 -13.63 -9.02 70.36
CA SER A 945 -13.01 -8.40 71.52
C SER A 945 -11.96 -9.30 72.19
N HIS A 946 -10.74 -8.78 72.37
CA HIS A 946 -10.08 -8.66 73.67
C HIS A 946 -8.94 -7.64 73.63
#